data_AF-A0A1G3V446-F1
#
_entry.id   AF-A0A1G3V446-F1
#
_cell.length_a   1.000
_cell.length_b   1.000
_cell.length_c   1.000
_cell.angle_alpha   90.00
_cell.angle_beta   90.00
_cell.angle_gamma   90.00
#
_symmetry.space_group_name_H-M   'P 1'
#
loop_
_entity.id
_entity.type
_entity.pdbx_description
1 polymer ?
#
loop_
_entity_poly.entity_id
_entity_poly.type
_entity_poly.pdbx_seq_one_letter_code
_entity_poly.pdbx_strand_id
1 'polypeptide(L)'
;MNKRNFLTCASIALITILVWPTGGVTAEIIRTVALFPFVVHSTTPKSAANLQETVYQGVAAELLKSKNIRLVDRKAISAATEGKRLNDALVLEVGRKADALYTITGSVTEFGEQISVDARLIDVRTGKALPGVFVQGKGRQRLGAILAQLRMDIISRITPEQRIARIEFKGNRKIEGSAINQVLKSVVGDPLTDENLSTDIKAIFKMGYFDDVTAELTDIPEGKVVAFHVVEKPMITEIRITGNKVLKRDEIEGAMTVRTRQTANPERLKADMEKIKALYDSKGFYNAEIRYSIEKAGERDVHIVISIIENEKLFIRNIAFEGNRTFTSKELKNMMTTTEWGIFHFLTDSGVLKKDQLKQDVGKINAFYLNNGFINAKVGEPEIIREREGITVKITVSEGRQFRVGKVIITGDELKTPRADLQGKLQIKKKDFYDREAIIKDMDYLAQVCNDEGFANADIAPRTEPQDKTQTVDVTYEIIKKKLVYFNRINITGNTKTRDKVIRRELFVVEGDLYNRTKLKDSYMALNRLRYFEEIDFQTQKGRDETLTDININVKEKATGMFSLGAGYSALDQAVLSAQVSQQNLFGRGQTLSLKANIGSRFTLYDLSFAEPWLFDIPLRSKFDIWNLYREYDAYKLDSSGFGTVLGYPLSRYITGYVGYRLSTDTVKDILDTASLYIKKQAGKTTSSGVSLTVTRDSTDDAMFPSTGSKNSVSLEYTGGPLLGDVAYTRYGATSSWFFPLPLDTVFGVRGRIGYMTANEGKEVPIYERYYLGGINSLRGLREVGPKDPATGTVIGGLTLLNFNIEYIFPLVKNAGMKGVVFFDTGNSWENGYRPEDMRKTAGVGIRWYSPIGPLRLEWGYVLDPRENESTSRFEFSIGMFM
;
A
#
# COMPACT_ATOMS: atom_id res chain seq x y z
N MET A 1 -40.40 57.29 -26.98
CA MET A 1 -40.22 58.75 -26.87
C MET A 1 -38.76 59.10 -27.21
N ASN A 2 -38.55 59.70 -28.39
CA ASN A 2 -37.45 60.55 -28.89
C ASN A 2 -35.97 60.12 -28.70
N LYS A 3 -35.05 60.16 -29.68
CA LYS A 3 -34.95 60.65 -31.08
C LYS A 3 -33.57 60.09 -31.56
N ARG A 4 -33.40 59.30 -32.63
CA ARG A 4 -33.20 59.62 -34.08
C ARG A 4 -32.70 58.28 -34.70
N ASN A 5 -33.35 57.68 -35.70
CA ASN A 5 -33.13 57.84 -37.16
C ASN A 5 -31.65 57.63 -37.55
N PHE A 6 -31.21 56.79 -38.51
CA PHE A 6 -31.83 56.21 -39.71
C PHE A 6 -30.80 55.27 -40.43
N LEU A 7 -31.29 54.35 -41.26
CA LEU A 7 -30.68 53.74 -42.48
C LEU A 7 -29.64 52.58 -42.41
N THR A 8 -30.10 51.44 -42.91
CA THR A 8 -29.39 50.38 -43.64
C THR A 8 -29.21 50.77 -45.12
N CYS A 9 -28.01 50.53 -45.70
CA CYS A 9 -27.74 49.89 -47.02
C CYS A 9 -26.43 50.34 -47.71
N ALA A 10 -25.62 49.33 -48.06
CA ALA A 10 -24.93 49.08 -49.33
C ALA A 10 -23.74 49.95 -49.84
N SER A 11 -22.74 49.18 -50.34
CA SER A 11 -21.85 49.46 -51.50
C SER A 11 -20.52 50.20 -51.29
N ILE A 12 -19.45 49.39 -51.31
CA ILE A 12 -18.24 49.45 -52.18
C ILE A 12 -17.43 50.77 -52.31
N ALA A 13 -16.12 50.59 -52.09
CA ALA A 13 -14.95 51.28 -52.65
C ALA A 13 -14.32 52.50 -51.93
N LEU A 14 -13.05 52.26 -51.56
CA LEU A 14 -11.87 53.13 -51.65
C LEU A 14 -11.92 54.52 -50.98
N ILE A 15 -11.30 54.65 -49.80
CA ILE A 15 -10.39 55.77 -49.50
C ILE A 15 -9.19 55.23 -48.73
N THR A 16 -8.03 55.32 -49.36
CA THR A 16 -6.69 55.26 -48.77
C THR A 16 -6.52 56.37 -47.73
N ILE A 17 -6.23 55.99 -46.49
CA ILE A 17 -5.49 56.83 -45.54
C ILE A 17 -4.19 56.10 -45.23
N LEU A 18 -3.10 56.69 -45.73
CA LEU A 18 -1.73 56.41 -45.30
C LEU A 18 -1.65 56.61 -43.78
N VAL A 19 -1.50 55.52 -43.03
CA VAL A 19 -0.93 55.60 -41.68
C VAL A 19 0.57 55.41 -41.85
N TRP A 20 1.30 56.52 -41.80
CA TRP A 20 2.74 56.52 -41.61
C TRP A 20 3.05 55.72 -40.34
N PRO A 21 3.88 54.66 -40.39
CA PRO A 21 4.54 54.25 -39.19
C PRO A 21 5.52 55.38 -38.86
N THR A 22 5.35 56.03 -37.71
CA THR A 22 6.48 56.65 -37.01
C THR A 22 7.38 55.52 -36.51
N GLY A 23 7.97 54.79 -37.46
CA GLY A 23 9.23 54.11 -37.24
C GLY A 23 10.24 55.22 -37.10
N GLY A 24 10.43 55.71 -35.88
CA GLY A 24 11.73 56.23 -35.50
C GLY A 24 12.70 55.09 -35.73
N VAL A 25 13.27 55.03 -36.93
CA VAL A 25 14.51 54.31 -37.17
C VAL A 25 15.49 55.00 -36.22
N THR A 26 15.69 54.42 -35.05
CA THR A 26 16.90 54.68 -34.27
C THR A 26 18.03 54.31 -35.22
N ALA A 27 18.61 55.30 -35.88
CA ALA A 27 19.79 55.10 -36.69
C ALA A 27 20.80 54.37 -35.81
N GLU A 28 21.14 53.12 -36.15
CA GLU A 28 22.21 52.40 -35.48
C GLU A 28 23.42 53.33 -35.49
N ILE A 29 23.86 53.76 -34.31
CA ILE A 29 24.97 54.71 -34.20
C ILE A 29 26.22 53.96 -34.65
N ILE A 30 26.60 54.15 -35.93
CA ILE A 30 27.81 53.58 -36.51
C ILE A 30 29.00 54.29 -35.88
N ARG A 31 29.85 53.53 -35.19
CA ARG A 31 31.00 54.08 -34.49
C ARG A 31 32.26 53.88 -35.29
N THR A 32 32.84 54.99 -35.73
CA THR A 32 34.13 54.99 -36.41
C THR A 32 35.25 54.69 -35.41
N VAL A 33 36.03 53.63 -35.63
CA VAL A 33 37.13 53.21 -34.75
C VAL A 33 38.44 53.18 -35.54
N ALA A 34 39.46 53.88 -35.05
CA ALA A 34 40.81 53.84 -35.60
C ALA A 34 41.63 52.74 -34.89
N LEU A 35 41.92 51.66 -35.62
CA LEU A 35 42.74 50.55 -35.12
C LEU A 35 44.21 50.77 -35.50
N PHE A 36 45.10 50.83 -34.53
CA PHE A 36 46.53 51.01 -34.75
C PHE A 36 47.26 49.66 -34.80
N PRO A 37 48.42 49.58 -35.47
CA PRO A 37 49.27 48.39 -35.42
C PRO A 37 49.65 48.06 -33.97
N PHE A 38 49.45 46.80 -33.56
CA PHE A 38 49.82 46.35 -32.22
C PHE A 38 51.34 46.26 -32.11
N VAL A 39 51.91 46.63 -30.98
CA VAL A 39 53.34 46.45 -30.71
C VAL A 39 53.59 44.98 -30.39
N VAL A 40 54.55 44.34 -31.07
CA VAL A 40 54.86 42.92 -30.83
C VAL A 40 56.09 42.78 -29.95
N HIS A 41 55.93 42.08 -28.83
CA HIS A 41 57.01 41.63 -27.97
C HIS A 41 57.16 40.11 -28.13
N SER A 42 58.15 39.67 -28.91
CA SER A 42 58.43 38.25 -29.15
C SER A 42 59.94 38.00 -29.11
N THR A 43 60.35 36.85 -28.57
CA THR A 43 61.75 36.42 -28.45
C THR A 43 62.36 35.94 -29.78
N THR A 44 61.56 35.85 -30.85
CA THR A 44 61.98 35.33 -32.17
C THR A 44 61.81 36.38 -33.28
N PRO A 45 62.88 37.01 -33.80
CA PRO A 45 62.78 38.16 -34.72
C PRO A 45 62.03 37.89 -36.04
N LYS A 46 62.19 36.69 -36.64
CA LYS A 46 61.50 36.31 -37.89
C LYS A 46 59.99 36.06 -37.72
N SER A 47 59.50 35.93 -36.49
CA SER A 47 58.09 35.69 -36.13
C SER A 47 57.30 36.98 -35.89
N ALA A 48 57.98 38.05 -35.46
CA ALA A 48 57.35 39.28 -34.97
C ALA A 48 56.50 40.02 -36.03
N ALA A 49 57.00 40.15 -37.27
CA ALA A 49 56.26 40.83 -38.34
C ALA A 49 55.00 40.08 -38.78
N ASN A 50 55.05 38.74 -38.81
CA ASN A 50 53.91 37.90 -39.18
C ASN A 50 52.83 37.89 -38.09
N LEU A 51 53.25 37.89 -36.82
CA LEU A 51 52.33 37.96 -35.68
C LEU A 51 51.62 39.31 -35.57
N GLN A 52 52.33 40.41 -35.83
CA GLN A 52 51.75 41.76 -35.84
C GLN A 52 50.60 41.87 -36.85
N GLU A 53 50.84 41.39 -38.07
CA GLU A 53 49.86 41.39 -39.15
C GLU A 53 48.67 40.50 -38.83
N THR A 54 48.93 39.29 -38.35
CA THR A 54 47.89 38.31 -38.01
C THR A 54 46.95 38.84 -36.92
N VAL A 55 47.49 39.48 -35.89
CA VAL A 55 46.68 40.04 -34.80
C VAL A 55 45.91 41.27 -35.26
N TYR A 56 46.53 42.17 -36.02
CA TYR A 56 45.82 43.34 -36.56
C TYR A 56 44.62 42.92 -37.41
N GLN A 57 44.82 42.00 -38.36
CA GLN A 57 43.75 41.50 -39.23
C GLN A 57 42.68 40.74 -38.44
N GLY A 58 43.11 39.96 -37.44
CA GLY A 58 42.20 39.23 -36.57
C GLY A 58 41.31 40.14 -35.72
N VAL A 59 41.87 41.18 -35.11
CA VAL A 59 41.11 42.19 -34.34
C VAL A 59 40.17 42.96 -35.28
N ALA A 60 40.66 43.37 -36.45
CA ALA A 60 39.83 44.07 -37.43
C ALA A 60 38.63 43.22 -37.88
N ALA A 61 38.86 41.95 -38.22
CA ALA A 61 37.83 41.02 -38.65
C ALA A 61 36.80 40.75 -37.55
N GLU A 62 37.23 40.58 -36.29
CA GLU A 62 36.33 40.41 -35.16
C GLU A 62 35.50 41.67 -34.88
N LEU A 63 36.08 42.86 -34.94
CA LEU A 63 35.34 44.11 -34.74
C LEU A 63 34.28 44.33 -35.83
N LEU A 64 34.58 43.98 -37.08
CA LEU A 64 33.64 44.08 -38.22
C LEU A 64 32.47 43.08 -38.16
N LYS A 65 32.52 42.05 -37.29
CA LYS A 65 31.34 41.20 -37.04
C LYS A 65 30.21 41.95 -36.34
N SER A 66 30.48 43.13 -35.77
CA SER A 66 29.49 43.97 -35.09
C SER A 66 28.97 45.02 -36.06
N LYS A 67 27.66 45.01 -36.34
CA LYS A 67 27.02 45.91 -37.31
C LYS A 67 27.18 47.41 -36.99
N ASN A 68 27.48 47.74 -35.72
CA ASN A 68 27.58 49.12 -35.23
C ASN A 68 29.02 49.68 -35.21
N ILE A 69 29.99 49.00 -35.83
CA ILE A 69 31.40 49.43 -35.87
C ILE A 69 31.84 49.64 -37.32
N ARG A 70 32.46 50.79 -37.59
CA ARG A 70 33.14 51.11 -38.84
C ARG A 70 34.62 51.32 -38.56
N LEU A 71 35.51 50.58 -39.21
CA LEU A 71 36.95 50.79 -39.07
C LEU A 71 37.46 51.87 -40.03
N VAL A 72 38.35 52.73 -39.55
CA VAL A 72 39.11 53.66 -40.40
C VAL A 72 40.03 52.88 -41.34
N ASP A 73 40.20 53.36 -42.57
CA ASP A 73 41.12 52.76 -43.55
C ASP A 73 42.55 52.67 -42.97
N ARG A 74 43.08 51.45 -42.98
CA ARG A 74 44.43 51.14 -42.52
C ARG A 74 45.49 51.98 -43.21
N LYS A 75 45.38 52.25 -44.52
CA LYS A 75 46.38 53.03 -45.28
C LYS A 75 46.51 54.45 -44.76
N ALA A 76 45.41 55.04 -44.29
CA ALA A 76 45.40 56.38 -43.71
C ALA A 76 46.10 56.39 -42.34
N ILE A 77 45.91 55.35 -41.52
CA ILE A 77 46.57 55.20 -40.23
C ILE A 77 48.07 54.92 -40.40
N SER A 78 48.46 54.06 -41.34
CA SER A 78 49.88 53.74 -41.59
C SER A 78 50.67 54.94 -42.11
N ALA A 79 50.13 55.70 -43.06
CA ALA A 79 50.78 56.89 -43.59
C ALA A 79 50.96 58.00 -42.53
N ALA A 80 50.01 58.12 -41.59
CA ALA A 80 50.08 59.12 -40.52
C ALA A 80 51.05 58.74 -39.38
N THR A 81 51.44 57.47 -39.28
CA THR A 81 52.27 56.92 -38.20
C THR A 81 53.68 56.48 -38.67
N GLU A 82 53.96 56.54 -39.98
CA GLU A 82 55.23 56.14 -40.57
C GLU A 82 56.41 56.96 -40.01
N GLY A 83 57.46 56.27 -39.56
CA GLY A 83 58.66 56.88 -38.97
C GLY A 83 58.47 57.56 -37.61
N LYS A 84 57.28 57.50 -36.99
CA LYS A 84 56.97 58.15 -35.71
C LYS A 84 56.73 57.13 -34.60
N ARG A 85 57.13 57.46 -33.36
CA ARG A 85 56.84 56.64 -32.17
C ARG A 85 55.38 56.84 -31.74
N LEU A 86 54.63 55.74 -31.64
CA LEU A 86 53.25 55.76 -31.14
C LEU A 86 53.20 56.20 -29.67
N ASN A 87 52.58 57.35 -29.41
CA ASN A 87 52.24 57.87 -28.09
C ASN A 87 50.80 58.40 -28.09
N ASP A 88 50.22 58.63 -26.92
CA ASP A 88 48.81 59.02 -26.78
C ASP A 88 48.48 60.32 -27.54
N ALA A 89 49.44 61.26 -27.63
CA ALA A 89 49.28 62.51 -28.37
C ALA A 89 49.15 62.29 -29.89
N LEU A 90 50.00 61.44 -30.47
CA LEU A 90 49.96 61.08 -31.89
C LEU A 90 48.71 60.25 -32.22
N VAL A 91 48.33 59.32 -31.35
CA VAL A 91 47.15 58.46 -31.52
C VAL A 91 45.87 59.29 -31.55
N LEU A 92 45.76 60.28 -30.66
CA LEU A 92 44.64 61.23 -30.64
C LEU A 92 44.64 62.15 -31.85
N GLU A 93 45.80 62.64 -32.29
CA GLU A 93 45.92 63.47 -33.51
C GLU A 93 45.43 62.71 -34.75
N VAL A 94 45.88 61.48 -34.92
CA VAL A 94 45.48 60.60 -36.03
C VAL A 94 44.00 60.23 -35.91
N GLY A 95 43.50 59.92 -34.70
CA GLY A 95 42.09 59.65 -34.44
C GLY A 95 41.17 60.81 -34.85
N ARG A 96 41.55 62.05 -34.51
CA ARG A 96 40.80 63.26 -34.90
C ARG A 96 40.83 63.50 -36.40
N LYS A 97 42.00 63.36 -37.05
CA LYS A 97 42.14 63.51 -38.51
C LYS A 97 41.33 62.46 -39.27
N ALA A 98 41.15 61.28 -38.69
CA ALA A 98 40.41 60.17 -39.29
C ALA A 98 38.92 60.12 -38.93
N ASP A 99 38.38 61.14 -38.24
CA ASP A 99 37.00 61.18 -37.74
C ASP A 99 36.60 59.92 -36.94
N ALA A 100 37.56 59.38 -36.19
CA ALA A 100 37.34 58.24 -35.30
C ALA A 100 36.76 58.72 -33.96
N LEU A 101 35.74 58.02 -33.46
CA LEU A 101 35.21 58.23 -32.11
C LEU A 101 36.10 57.59 -31.04
N TYR A 102 36.69 56.43 -31.38
CA TYR A 102 37.60 55.71 -30.50
C TYR A 102 38.86 55.29 -31.25
N THR A 103 40.01 55.34 -30.57
CA THR A 103 41.26 54.78 -31.07
C THR A 103 41.61 53.54 -30.25
N ILE A 104 42.03 52.48 -30.92
CA ILE A 104 42.50 51.24 -30.28
C ILE A 104 43.97 51.07 -30.59
N THR A 105 44.79 51.10 -29.54
CA THR A 105 46.21 50.71 -29.57
C THR A 105 46.41 49.47 -28.73
N GLY A 106 47.55 48.81 -28.84
CA GLY A 106 47.76 47.62 -28.05
C GLY A 106 49.12 46.99 -28.24
N SER A 107 49.36 45.94 -27.47
CA SER A 107 50.54 45.10 -27.59
C SER A 107 50.17 43.62 -27.61
N VAL A 108 50.96 42.84 -28.31
CA VAL A 108 50.91 41.39 -28.30
C VAL A 108 52.21 40.88 -27.74
N THR A 109 52.14 40.12 -26.67
CA THR A 109 53.31 39.50 -26.05
C THR A 109 53.25 37.99 -26.29
N GLU A 110 54.29 37.45 -26.91
CA GLU A 110 54.48 36.02 -27.10
C GLU A 110 55.67 35.56 -26.27
N PHE A 111 55.40 34.75 -25.25
CA PHE A 111 56.42 34.19 -24.37
C PHE A 111 56.22 32.67 -24.25
N GLY A 112 57.11 31.90 -24.89
CA GLY A 112 56.96 30.45 -24.99
C GLY A 112 55.66 30.06 -25.71
N GLU A 113 54.80 29.30 -25.05
CA GLU A 113 53.46 28.95 -25.57
C GLU A 113 52.36 29.94 -25.16
N GLN A 114 52.66 30.97 -24.36
CA GLN A 114 51.65 31.96 -23.96
C GLN A 114 51.60 33.14 -24.91
N ILE A 115 50.38 33.53 -25.28
CA ILE A 115 50.10 34.75 -26.02
C ILE A 115 49.15 35.60 -25.18
N SER A 116 49.53 36.85 -24.93
CA SER A 116 48.65 37.86 -24.37
C SER A 116 48.44 39.00 -25.36
N VAL A 117 47.21 39.51 -25.39
CA VAL A 117 46.84 40.68 -26.18
C VAL A 117 46.27 41.73 -25.24
N ASP A 118 46.94 42.87 -25.21
CA ASP A 118 46.55 44.06 -24.48
C ASP A 118 45.98 45.07 -25.47
N ALA A 119 44.78 45.58 -25.22
CA ALA A 119 44.20 46.66 -25.99
C ALA A 119 43.88 47.86 -25.08
N ARG A 120 44.34 49.04 -25.49
CA ARG A 120 44.06 50.31 -24.85
C ARG A 120 43.15 51.13 -25.75
N LEU A 121 42.05 51.61 -25.19
CA LEU A 121 41.07 52.40 -25.90
C LEU A 121 41.13 53.84 -25.43
N ILE A 122 41.07 54.78 -26.34
CA ILE A 122 41.00 56.21 -26.03
C ILE A 122 39.78 56.80 -26.74
N ASP A 123 38.94 57.50 -25.99
CA ASP A 123 37.85 58.30 -26.55
C ASP A 123 38.45 59.59 -27.14
N VAL A 124 38.30 59.75 -28.46
CA VAL A 124 38.96 60.82 -29.22
C VAL A 124 38.38 62.20 -28.89
N ARG A 125 37.11 62.26 -28.51
CA ARG A 125 36.39 63.48 -28.16
C ARG A 125 36.83 64.01 -26.79
N THR A 126 36.96 63.12 -25.81
CA THR A 126 37.31 63.49 -24.44
C THR A 126 38.82 63.45 -24.17
N GLY A 127 39.59 62.76 -25.01
CA GLY A 127 41.00 62.49 -24.81
C GLY A 127 41.31 61.52 -23.66
N LYS A 128 40.28 60.93 -23.03
CA LYS A 128 40.45 60.03 -21.89
C LYS A 128 40.66 58.59 -22.35
N ALA A 129 41.64 57.92 -21.75
CA ALA A 129 41.80 56.49 -21.91
C ALA A 129 40.71 55.75 -21.12
N LEU A 130 40.03 54.81 -21.77
CA LEU A 130 39.13 53.86 -21.14
C LEU A 130 39.94 52.76 -20.43
N PRO A 131 39.35 52.04 -19.46
CA PRO A 131 40.01 50.89 -18.82
C PRO A 131 40.53 49.88 -19.86
N GLY A 132 41.80 49.50 -19.71
CA GLY A 132 42.47 48.57 -20.63
C GLY A 132 41.78 47.20 -20.72
N VAL A 133 42.00 46.52 -21.83
CA VAL A 133 41.56 45.15 -22.09
C VAL A 133 42.77 44.24 -22.10
N PHE A 134 42.69 43.12 -21.40
CA PHE A 134 43.73 42.10 -21.37
C PHE A 134 43.11 40.72 -21.55
N VAL A 135 43.58 39.98 -22.55
CA VAL A 135 43.18 38.58 -22.79
C VAL A 135 44.43 37.74 -23.03
N GLN A 136 44.50 36.56 -22.40
CA GLN A 136 45.62 35.63 -22.53
C GLN A 136 45.16 34.21 -22.87
N GLY A 137 46.00 33.46 -23.56
CA GLY A 137 45.77 32.04 -23.83
C GLY A 137 47.05 31.28 -24.20
N LYS A 138 46.94 29.94 -24.24
CA LYS A 138 48.04 29.03 -24.61
C LYS A 138 47.92 28.59 -26.07
N GLY A 139 48.99 28.80 -26.84
CA GLY A 139 49.18 28.34 -28.21
C GLY A 139 48.50 29.22 -29.27
N ARG A 140 49.15 29.36 -30.43
CA ARG A 140 48.64 30.13 -31.59
C ARG A 140 47.30 29.62 -32.12
N GLN A 141 46.97 28.34 -31.90
CA GLN A 141 45.70 27.74 -32.31
C GLN A 141 44.48 28.35 -31.60
N ARG A 142 44.66 28.95 -30.41
CA ARG A 142 43.58 29.62 -29.67
C ARG A 142 43.50 31.12 -29.92
N LEU A 143 44.29 31.67 -30.83
CA LEU A 143 44.30 33.10 -31.14
C LEU A 143 42.90 33.61 -31.55
N GLY A 144 42.13 32.83 -32.32
CA GLY A 144 40.75 33.18 -32.67
C GLY A 144 39.83 33.36 -31.45
N ALA A 145 39.96 32.51 -30.42
CA ALA A 145 39.18 32.64 -29.19
C ALA A 145 39.63 33.84 -28.34
N ILE A 146 40.94 34.10 -28.27
CA ILE A 146 41.50 35.28 -27.61
C ILE A 146 40.95 36.56 -28.26
N LEU A 147 40.93 36.61 -29.59
CA LEU A 147 40.42 37.76 -30.35
C LEU A 147 38.90 37.94 -30.23
N ALA A 148 38.13 36.85 -30.19
CA ALA A 148 36.69 36.90 -29.95
C ALA A 148 36.35 37.42 -28.54
N GLN A 149 37.11 37.00 -27.52
CA GLN A 149 36.96 37.55 -26.17
C GLN A 149 37.37 39.02 -26.12
N LEU A 150 38.50 39.37 -26.74
CA LEU A 150 38.99 40.75 -26.83
C LEU A 150 37.95 41.67 -27.49
N ARG A 151 37.24 41.17 -28.52
CA ARG A 151 36.11 41.88 -29.16
C ARG A 151 34.98 42.17 -28.17
N MET A 152 34.48 41.16 -27.46
CA MET A 152 33.37 41.33 -26.50
C MET A 152 33.70 42.37 -25.45
N ASP A 153 34.93 42.31 -24.97
CA ASP A 153 35.50 43.22 -24.01
C ASP A 153 35.65 44.66 -24.54
N ILE A 154 36.13 44.82 -25.78
CA ILE A 154 36.22 46.13 -26.46
C ILE A 154 34.83 46.73 -26.64
N ILE A 155 33.87 45.96 -27.17
CA ILE A 155 32.48 46.39 -27.40
C ILE A 155 31.86 46.86 -26.09
N SER A 156 31.97 46.05 -25.04
CA SER A 156 31.44 46.34 -23.70
C SER A 156 31.92 47.66 -23.10
N ARG A 157 33.12 48.13 -23.49
CA ARG A 157 33.73 49.39 -23.02
C ARG A 157 33.33 50.57 -23.89
N ILE A 158 33.13 50.35 -25.19
CA ILE A 158 32.71 51.43 -26.07
C ILE A 158 31.19 51.63 -25.98
N THR A 159 30.32 50.61 -25.85
CA THR A 159 28.83 50.70 -25.85
C THR A 159 28.16 50.54 -24.46
N PRO A 160 28.31 51.50 -23.52
CA PRO A 160 27.67 51.42 -22.20
C PRO A 160 26.13 51.58 -22.24
N GLU A 161 25.54 52.24 -23.24
CA GLU A 161 24.11 52.55 -23.30
C GLU A 161 23.17 51.36 -23.60
N GLN A 162 23.70 50.17 -23.92
CA GLN A 162 22.92 48.96 -24.21
C GLN A 162 22.83 47.97 -23.03
N ARG A 163 23.18 48.41 -21.82
CA ARG A 163 23.11 47.56 -20.62
C ARG A 163 21.79 47.71 -19.89
N ILE A 164 21.36 46.64 -19.21
CA ILE A 164 20.18 46.68 -18.35
C ILE A 164 20.52 47.45 -17.09
N ALA A 165 19.97 48.66 -16.95
CA ALA A 165 20.18 49.49 -15.77
C ALA A 165 19.21 49.11 -14.63
N ARG A 166 17.98 48.70 -14.97
CA ARG A 166 16.93 48.31 -14.03
C ARG A 166 15.93 47.36 -14.67
N ILE A 167 15.38 46.43 -13.89
CA ILE A 167 14.23 45.61 -14.26
C ILE A 167 13.05 46.00 -13.37
N GLU A 168 11.88 46.19 -13.97
CA GLU A 168 10.63 46.49 -13.26
C GLU A 168 9.53 45.49 -13.62
N PHE A 169 8.61 45.27 -12.68
CA PHE A 169 7.41 44.48 -12.87
C PHE A 169 6.19 45.36 -12.63
N LYS A 170 5.25 45.35 -13.57
CA LYS A 170 4.00 46.11 -13.51
C LYS A 170 2.81 45.18 -13.75
N GLY A 171 1.74 45.38 -13.00
CA GLY A 171 0.51 44.57 -13.11
C GLY A 171 0.48 43.30 -12.25
N ASN A 172 1.60 42.95 -11.61
CA ASN A 172 1.64 41.94 -10.55
C ASN A 172 1.09 42.53 -9.23
N ARG A 173 0.29 41.73 -8.51
CA ARG A 173 -0.43 42.14 -7.29
C ARG A 173 -0.29 41.08 -6.21
N LYS A 174 -0.67 39.83 -6.51
CA LYS A 174 -0.54 38.69 -5.60
C LYS A 174 0.81 37.99 -5.76
N ILE A 175 1.40 38.01 -6.95
CA ILE A 175 2.75 37.49 -7.19
C ILE A 175 3.77 38.60 -6.96
N GLU A 176 4.69 38.39 -6.02
CA GLU A 176 5.75 39.36 -5.76
C GLU A 176 6.72 39.44 -6.94
N GLY A 177 7.19 40.66 -7.24
CA GLY A 177 8.17 40.87 -8.32
C GLY A 177 9.49 40.12 -8.07
N SER A 178 9.83 39.84 -6.82
CA SER A 178 10.98 39.00 -6.43
C SER A 178 10.89 37.57 -6.99
N ALA A 179 9.70 36.97 -6.97
CA ALA A 179 9.45 35.63 -7.51
C ALA A 179 9.51 35.60 -9.04
N ILE A 180 9.05 36.67 -9.70
CA ILE A 180 9.17 36.83 -11.15
C ILE A 180 10.64 37.01 -11.54
N ASN A 181 11.40 37.75 -10.74
CA ASN A 181 12.82 38.00 -11.00
C ASN A 181 13.68 36.73 -10.94
N GLN A 182 13.31 35.73 -10.13
CA GLN A 182 14.06 34.47 -10.00
C GLN A 182 14.05 33.60 -11.26
N VAL A 183 13.07 33.78 -12.15
CA VAL A 183 12.96 32.97 -13.38
C VAL A 183 13.58 33.68 -14.61
N LEU A 184 14.06 34.92 -14.44
CA LEU A 184 14.70 35.67 -15.51
C LEU A 184 16.14 35.21 -15.74
N LYS A 185 16.53 35.20 -17.00
CA LYS A 185 17.91 35.04 -17.47
C LYS A 185 18.61 36.39 -17.55
N SER A 186 17.90 37.49 -17.80
CA SER A 186 18.47 38.83 -17.82
C SER A 186 18.78 39.35 -16.41
N VAL A 187 19.97 39.93 -16.23
CA VAL A 187 20.43 40.49 -14.95
C VAL A 187 20.78 41.97 -15.12
N VAL A 188 20.56 42.76 -14.07
CA VAL A 188 21.00 44.15 -14.03
C VAL A 188 22.52 44.23 -14.21
N GLY A 189 22.97 45.02 -15.18
CA GLY A 189 24.37 45.18 -15.58
C GLY A 189 24.77 44.45 -16.86
N ASP A 190 23.99 43.44 -17.29
CA ASP A 190 24.26 42.67 -18.50
C ASP A 190 23.84 43.41 -19.77
N PRO A 191 24.44 43.08 -20.94
CA PRO A 191 23.98 43.59 -22.22
C PRO A 191 22.57 43.07 -22.53
N LEU A 192 21.68 43.98 -22.92
CA LEU A 192 20.33 43.63 -23.35
C LEU A 192 20.38 42.98 -24.75
N THR A 193 19.82 41.77 -24.88
CA THR A 193 19.67 41.08 -26.17
C THR A 193 18.22 40.62 -26.35
N ASP A 194 17.72 40.66 -27.58
CA ASP A 194 16.35 40.24 -27.92
C ASP A 194 16.10 38.76 -27.59
N GLU A 195 17.13 37.93 -27.70
CA GLU A 195 17.07 36.50 -27.38
C GLU A 195 16.84 36.25 -25.88
N ASN A 196 17.55 37.00 -25.01
CA ASN A 196 17.34 36.92 -23.57
C ASN A 196 15.96 37.46 -23.19
N LEU A 197 15.52 38.57 -23.81
CA LEU A 197 14.19 39.15 -23.55
C LEU A 197 13.05 38.20 -23.93
N SER A 198 13.14 37.51 -25.08
CA SER A 198 12.15 36.51 -25.47
C SER A 198 12.14 35.29 -24.54
N THR A 199 13.31 34.87 -24.07
CA THR A 199 13.46 33.77 -23.11
C THR A 199 12.79 34.13 -21.77
N ASP A 200 12.97 35.35 -21.32
CA ASP A 200 12.40 35.88 -20.09
C ASP A 200 10.88 35.97 -20.14
N ILE A 201 10.31 36.51 -21.22
CA ILE A 201 8.85 36.54 -21.43
C ILE A 201 8.27 35.11 -21.36
N LYS A 202 8.92 34.15 -22.03
CA LYS A 202 8.50 32.73 -22.00
C LYS A 202 8.64 32.13 -20.60
N ALA A 203 9.69 32.47 -19.86
CA ALA A 203 9.92 31.98 -18.51
C ALA A 203 8.83 32.48 -17.53
N ILE A 204 8.50 33.78 -17.58
CA ILE A 204 7.41 34.37 -16.80
C ILE A 204 6.07 33.72 -17.16
N PHE A 205 5.77 33.56 -18.45
CA PHE A 205 4.52 32.92 -18.89
C PHE A 205 4.43 31.46 -18.42
N LYS A 206 5.56 30.74 -18.42
CA LYS A 206 5.66 29.34 -17.95
C LYS A 206 5.41 29.18 -16.45
N MET A 207 5.48 30.25 -15.65
CA MET A 207 5.05 30.22 -14.25
C MET A 207 3.56 29.89 -14.10
N GLY A 208 2.75 30.13 -15.15
CA GLY A 208 1.34 29.73 -15.21
C GLY A 208 0.36 30.68 -14.51
N TYR A 209 0.85 31.74 -13.86
CA TYR A 209 0.06 32.72 -13.10
C TYR A 209 -0.47 33.89 -13.92
N PHE A 210 -0.05 34.06 -15.17
CA PHE A 210 -0.36 35.24 -15.99
C PHE A 210 -1.04 34.85 -17.31
N ASP A 211 -2.07 35.61 -17.72
CA ASP A 211 -2.76 35.47 -19.01
C ASP A 211 -1.99 36.15 -20.15
N ASP A 212 -1.26 37.22 -19.83
CA ASP A 212 -0.45 37.96 -20.79
C ASP A 212 0.83 38.50 -20.11
N VAL A 213 1.92 38.52 -20.88
CA VAL A 213 3.24 39.00 -20.46
C VAL A 213 3.87 39.76 -21.61
N THR A 214 4.08 41.06 -21.43
CA THR A 214 4.75 41.93 -22.40
C THR A 214 5.94 42.63 -21.76
N ALA A 215 6.91 43.07 -22.57
CA ALA A 215 8.06 43.81 -22.10
C ALA A 215 8.16 45.15 -22.82
N GLU A 216 8.38 46.21 -22.06
CA GLU A 216 8.57 47.58 -22.54
C GLU A 216 10.00 48.04 -22.20
N LEU A 217 10.66 48.68 -23.17
CA LEU A 217 12.03 49.17 -23.02
C LEU A 217 12.04 50.69 -22.95
N THR A 218 12.68 51.26 -21.93
CA THR A 218 12.84 52.71 -21.77
C THR A 218 14.32 53.08 -21.69
N ASP A 219 14.73 54.08 -22.46
CA ASP A 219 16.08 54.63 -22.44
C ASP A 219 16.31 55.57 -21.25
N ILE A 220 17.37 55.32 -20.48
CA ILE A 220 17.87 56.23 -19.43
C ILE A 220 19.38 56.48 -19.60
N PRO A 221 19.93 57.58 -19.05
CA PRO A 221 21.36 57.89 -19.17
C PRO A 221 22.30 56.77 -18.67
N GLU A 222 21.85 55.95 -17.71
CA GLU A 222 22.61 54.83 -17.15
C GLU A 222 22.44 53.49 -17.91
N GLY A 223 21.57 53.41 -18.92
CA GLY A 223 21.29 52.20 -19.72
C GLY A 223 19.81 52.04 -20.10
N LYS A 224 19.34 50.80 -20.27
CA LYS A 224 17.94 50.45 -20.58
C LYS A 224 17.20 49.99 -19.33
N VAL A 225 15.97 50.46 -19.13
CA VAL A 225 15.01 49.89 -18.16
C VAL A 225 14.13 48.89 -18.89
N VAL A 226 14.04 47.67 -18.37
CA VAL A 226 13.14 46.63 -18.89
C VAL A 226 11.94 46.52 -17.95
N ALA A 227 10.76 46.93 -18.39
CA ALA A 227 9.52 46.83 -17.63
C ALA A 227 8.66 45.68 -18.16
N PHE A 228 8.49 44.62 -17.36
CA PHE A 228 7.58 43.52 -17.69
C PHE A 228 6.17 43.85 -17.19
N HIS A 229 5.22 43.98 -18.12
CA HIS A 229 3.81 44.13 -17.81
C HIS A 229 3.14 42.76 -17.82
N VAL A 230 2.52 42.39 -16.70
CA VAL A 230 1.87 41.09 -16.51
C VAL A 230 0.40 41.24 -16.16
N VAL A 231 -0.44 40.39 -16.74
CA VAL A 231 -1.86 40.28 -16.40
C VAL A 231 -2.08 39.00 -15.60
N GLU A 232 -2.19 39.11 -14.28
CA GLU A 232 -2.46 37.95 -13.41
C GLU A 232 -3.80 37.27 -13.73
N LYS A 233 -3.78 35.93 -13.79
CA LYS A 233 -4.95 35.08 -13.97
C LYS A 233 -5.90 35.19 -12.77
N PRO A 234 -7.22 35.04 -12.99
CA PRO A 234 -8.18 35.04 -11.89
C PRO A 234 -7.97 33.86 -10.95
N MET A 235 -7.99 34.14 -9.64
CA MET A 235 -7.87 33.13 -8.59
C MET A 235 -9.23 32.73 -8.04
N ILE A 236 -9.35 31.44 -7.72
CA ILE A 236 -10.55 30.87 -7.10
C ILE A 236 -10.54 31.21 -5.61
N THR A 237 -11.48 32.04 -5.17
CA THR A 237 -11.63 32.39 -3.75
C THR A 237 -12.56 31.44 -3.01
N GLU A 238 -13.57 30.92 -3.70
CA GLU A 238 -14.58 30.03 -3.13
C GLU A 238 -15.06 29.01 -4.18
N ILE A 239 -15.35 27.79 -3.72
CA ILE A 239 -16.06 26.78 -4.50
C ILE A 239 -17.39 26.53 -3.78
N ARG A 240 -18.51 26.78 -4.46
CA ARG A 240 -19.86 26.52 -3.96
C ARG A 240 -20.44 25.31 -4.66
N ILE A 241 -20.91 24.34 -3.91
CA ILE A 241 -21.56 23.14 -4.43
C ILE A 241 -23.01 23.18 -3.97
N THR A 242 -23.94 23.06 -4.92
CA THR A 242 -25.39 23.09 -4.66
C THR A 242 -26.08 21.90 -5.31
N GLY A 243 -27.08 21.33 -4.64
CA GLY A 243 -27.88 20.23 -5.15
C GLY A 243 -27.36 18.82 -4.79
N ASN A 244 -26.26 18.73 -4.04
CA ASN A 244 -25.75 17.47 -3.50
C ASN A 244 -26.51 17.08 -2.22
N LYS A 245 -27.49 16.19 -2.32
CA LYS A 245 -28.21 15.63 -1.16
C LYS A 245 -27.69 14.23 -0.80
N VAL A 246 -27.24 13.47 -1.79
CA VAL A 246 -26.78 12.08 -1.62
C VAL A 246 -25.31 12.05 -1.20
N LEU A 247 -24.47 12.85 -1.83
CA LEU A 247 -23.04 12.91 -1.55
C LEU A 247 -22.71 14.09 -0.62
N LYS A 248 -21.91 13.82 0.41
CA LYS A 248 -21.38 14.86 1.28
C LYS A 248 -20.43 15.76 0.51
N ARG A 249 -20.41 17.03 0.89
CA ARG A 249 -19.55 18.04 0.27
C ARG A 249 -18.07 17.64 0.26
N ASP A 250 -17.57 17.12 1.38
CA ASP A 250 -16.17 16.70 1.52
C ASP A 250 -15.78 15.55 0.58
N GLU A 251 -16.71 14.66 0.24
CA GLU A 251 -16.46 13.57 -0.73
C GLU A 251 -16.30 14.12 -2.15
N ILE A 252 -17.14 15.10 -2.52
CA ILE A 252 -17.09 15.78 -3.82
C ILE A 252 -15.80 16.60 -3.91
N GLU A 253 -15.51 17.41 -2.90
CA GLU A 253 -14.27 18.19 -2.84
C GLU A 253 -13.04 17.28 -2.82
N GLY A 254 -13.09 16.12 -2.15
CA GLY A 254 -12.01 15.13 -2.15
C GLY A 254 -11.66 14.61 -3.55
N ALA A 255 -12.66 14.41 -4.41
CA ALA A 255 -12.48 13.96 -5.78
C ALA A 255 -11.94 15.05 -6.74
N MET A 256 -12.10 16.32 -6.38
CA MET A 256 -11.68 17.46 -7.19
C MET A 256 -10.17 17.71 -7.13
N THR A 257 -9.61 18.12 -8.28
CA THR A 257 -8.22 18.55 -8.43
C THR A 257 -8.10 20.05 -8.14
N VAL A 258 -9.09 20.83 -8.55
CA VAL A 258 -9.13 22.28 -8.38
C VAL A 258 -9.44 22.61 -6.92
N ARG A 259 -8.62 23.49 -6.33
CA ARG A 259 -8.77 23.98 -4.96
C ARG A 259 -8.88 25.49 -4.91
N THR A 260 -9.37 26.01 -3.79
CA THR A 260 -9.31 27.45 -3.50
C THR A 260 -7.86 27.93 -3.49
N ARG A 261 -7.66 29.23 -3.76
CA ARG A 261 -6.35 29.90 -3.90
C ARG A 261 -5.50 29.42 -5.09
N GLN A 262 -6.08 28.67 -6.03
CA GLN A 262 -5.47 28.33 -7.31
C GLN A 262 -6.05 29.18 -8.44
N THR A 263 -5.35 29.28 -9.56
CA THR A 263 -5.86 29.91 -10.79
C THR A 263 -6.99 29.08 -11.39
N ALA A 264 -8.06 29.72 -11.85
CA ALA A 264 -9.15 29.02 -12.51
C ALA A 264 -8.71 28.45 -13.87
N ASN A 265 -8.72 27.12 -13.99
CA ASN A 265 -8.40 26.42 -15.24
C ASN A 265 -9.64 25.65 -15.74
N PRO A 266 -10.25 26.08 -16.87
CA PRO A 266 -11.45 25.44 -17.42
C PRO A 266 -11.30 23.96 -17.78
N GLU A 267 -10.10 23.54 -18.24
CA GLU A 267 -9.84 22.14 -18.60
C GLU A 267 -9.83 21.25 -17.35
N ARG A 268 -9.19 21.72 -16.27
CA ARG A 268 -9.20 21.01 -14.98
C ARG A 268 -10.59 20.95 -14.36
N LEU A 269 -11.36 22.04 -14.45
CA LEU A 269 -12.75 22.06 -13.99
C LEU A 269 -13.60 21.05 -14.76
N LYS A 270 -13.46 20.97 -16.09
CA LYS A 270 -14.16 19.97 -16.91
C LYS A 270 -13.78 18.55 -16.52
N ALA A 271 -12.50 18.27 -16.29
CA ALA A 271 -12.04 16.96 -15.81
C ALA A 271 -12.60 16.62 -14.42
N ASP A 272 -12.67 17.61 -13.52
CA ASP A 272 -13.26 17.44 -12.20
C ASP A 272 -14.77 17.15 -12.29
N MET A 273 -15.51 17.76 -13.24
CA MET A 273 -16.92 17.43 -13.45
C MET A 273 -17.12 15.96 -13.84
N GLU A 274 -16.24 15.40 -14.69
CA GLU A 274 -16.27 13.97 -15.04
C GLU A 274 -15.94 13.08 -13.84
N LYS A 275 -15.04 13.50 -12.93
CA LYS A 275 -14.75 12.77 -11.69
C LYS A 275 -15.94 12.77 -10.74
N ILE A 276 -16.59 13.92 -10.55
CA ILE A 276 -17.80 14.04 -9.73
C ILE A 276 -18.92 13.18 -10.36
N LYS A 277 -19.05 13.18 -11.68
CA LYS A 277 -20.01 12.33 -12.41
C LYS A 277 -19.73 10.85 -12.18
N ALA A 278 -18.47 10.43 -12.28
CA ALA A 278 -18.07 9.06 -11.99
C ALA A 278 -18.37 8.67 -10.54
N LEU A 279 -18.24 9.60 -9.57
CA LEU A 279 -18.60 9.37 -8.17
C LEU A 279 -20.12 9.13 -8.02
N TYR A 280 -20.96 9.93 -8.67
CA TYR A 280 -22.41 9.71 -8.71
C TYR A 280 -22.79 8.39 -9.42
N ASP A 281 -22.18 8.10 -10.56
CA ASP A 281 -22.34 6.83 -11.29
C ASP A 281 -22.02 5.63 -10.37
N SER A 282 -20.97 5.73 -9.54
CA SER A 282 -20.58 4.66 -8.60
C SER A 282 -21.63 4.37 -7.52
N LYS A 283 -22.49 5.35 -7.21
CA LYS A 283 -23.59 5.26 -6.25
C LYS A 283 -24.93 4.93 -6.90
N GLY A 284 -24.98 4.77 -8.23
CA GLY A 284 -26.17 4.42 -8.99
C GLY A 284 -26.93 5.60 -9.61
N PHE A 285 -26.38 6.82 -9.56
CA PHE A 285 -27.02 8.05 -10.07
C PHE A 285 -26.51 8.40 -11.47
N TYR A 286 -26.75 7.52 -12.45
CA TYR A 286 -26.16 7.63 -13.80
C TYR A 286 -26.67 8.77 -14.66
N ASN A 287 -27.80 9.35 -14.26
CA ASN A 287 -28.44 10.48 -14.92
C ASN A 287 -28.15 11.79 -14.18
N ALA A 288 -27.21 11.81 -13.23
CA ALA A 288 -26.82 13.03 -12.55
C ALA A 288 -26.25 14.04 -13.56
N GLU A 289 -26.79 15.26 -13.56
CA GLU A 289 -26.28 16.37 -14.35
C GLU A 289 -25.43 17.27 -13.46
N ILE A 290 -24.19 17.48 -13.86
CA ILE A 290 -23.24 18.32 -13.14
C ILE A 290 -22.83 19.45 -14.08
N ARG A 291 -23.14 20.67 -13.68
CA ARG A 291 -22.79 21.90 -14.42
C ARG A 291 -21.94 22.79 -13.53
N TYR A 292 -21.06 23.58 -14.14
CA TYR A 292 -20.30 24.60 -13.44
C TYR A 292 -20.49 25.97 -14.10
N SER A 293 -20.44 27.02 -13.30
CA SER A 293 -20.30 28.41 -13.73
C SER A 293 -19.13 29.08 -13.00
N ILE A 294 -18.48 30.01 -13.70
CA ILE A 294 -17.42 30.86 -13.14
C ILE A 294 -18.03 32.24 -12.95
N GLU A 295 -18.28 32.60 -11.70
CA GLU A 295 -18.88 33.89 -11.33
C GLU A 295 -17.80 34.87 -10.87
N LYS A 296 -17.90 36.13 -11.27
CA LYS A 296 -16.95 37.17 -10.84
C LYS A 296 -17.19 37.51 -9.37
N ALA A 297 -16.11 37.50 -8.58
CA ALA A 297 -16.10 37.85 -7.18
C ALA A 297 -15.15 39.05 -6.97
N GLY A 298 -15.57 40.26 -7.38
CA GLY A 298 -14.72 41.46 -7.38
C GLY A 298 -13.97 41.69 -8.69
N GLU A 299 -12.90 42.50 -8.67
CA GLU A 299 -12.21 42.97 -9.90
C GLU A 299 -11.49 41.85 -10.69
N ARG A 300 -10.91 40.84 -10.01
CA ARG A 300 -10.18 39.72 -10.64
C ARG A 300 -10.29 38.35 -9.93
N ASP A 301 -11.06 38.25 -8.85
CA ASP A 301 -11.29 36.97 -8.17
C ASP A 301 -12.56 36.30 -8.73
N VAL A 302 -12.62 34.98 -8.65
CA VAL A 302 -13.77 34.20 -9.15
C VAL A 302 -14.28 33.20 -8.12
N HIS A 303 -15.59 32.98 -8.15
CA HIS A 303 -16.25 31.88 -7.48
C HIS A 303 -16.59 30.80 -8.50
N ILE A 304 -16.33 29.55 -8.13
CA ILE A 304 -16.77 28.39 -8.91
C ILE A 304 -18.06 27.90 -8.30
N VAL A 305 -19.15 27.94 -9.05
CA VAL A 305 -20.44 27.39 -8.63
C VAL A 305 -20.68 26.09 -9.38
N ILE A 306 -20.82 24.99 -8.63
CA ILE A 306 -21.11 23.66 -9.16
C ILE A 306 -22.56 23.33 -8.79
N SER A 307 -23.41 23.26 -9.81
CA SER A 307 -24.82 22.89 -9.68
C SER A 307 -25.03 21.44 -10.10
N ILE A 308 -25.55 20.64 -9.17
CA ILE A 308 -25.76 19.20 -9.35
C ILE A 308 -27.26 18.91 -9.32
N ILE A 309 -27.74 18.20 -10.33
CA ILE A 309 -29.09 17.63 -10.37
C ILE A 309 -28.91 16.11 -10.31
N GLU A 310 -29.16 15.51 -9.15
CA GLU A 310 -28.81 14.10 -8.89
C GLU A 310 -29.68 13.10 -9.67
N ASN A 311 -30.94 13.46 -9.96
CA ASN A 311 -31.96 12.60 -10.57
C ASN A 311 -32.18 11.27 -9.80
N GLU A 312 -33.07 10.40 -10.30
CA GLU A 312 -33.38 9.13 -9.64
C GLU A 312 -32.27 8.10 -9.82
N LYS A 313 -32.10 7.26 -8.79
CA LYS A 313 -31.17 6.14 -8.80
C LYS A 313 -31.69 5.02 -9.70
N LEU A 314 -30.86 4.54 -10.62
CA LEU A 314 -31.22 3.41 -11.48
C LEU A 314 -30.57 2.13 -10.98
N PHE A 315 -31.28 1.02 -11.15
CA PHE A 315 -30.82 -0.31 -10.79
C PHE A 315 -30.82 -1.25 -12.00
N ILE A 316 -29.93 -2.24 -11.97
CA ILE A 316 -29.93 -3.37 -12.91
C ILE A 316 -31.19 -4.20 -12.64
N ARG A 317 -32.10 -4.22 -13.63
CA ARG A 317 -33.34 -5.01 -13.57
C ARG A 317 -33.14 -6.39 -14.17
N ASN A 318 -32.36 -6.48 -15.24
CA ASN A 318 -32.14 -7.71 -15.98
C ASN A 318 -30.71 -7.79 -16.52
N ILE A 319 -30.10 -8.96 -16.37
CA ILE A 319 -28.87 -9.36 -17.04
C ILE A 319 -29.24 -10.46 -18.04
N ALA A 320 -29.07 -10.19 -19.32
CA ALA A 320 -29.38 -11.13 -20.39
C ALA A 320 -28.09 -11.68 -21.02
N PHE A 321 -28.08 -12.97 -21.29
CA PHE A 321 -27.03 -13.63 -22.05
C PHE A 321 -27.59 -14.12 -23.38
N GLU A 322 -26.87 -13.89 -24.46
CA GLU A 322 -27.23 -14.36 -25.79
C GLU A 322 -26.12 -15.20 -26.40
N GLY A 323 -26.47 -16.36 -26.97
CA GLY A 323 -25.52 -17.26 -27.62
C GLY A 323 -24.92 -18.34 -26.70
N ASN A 324 -25.21 -18.30 -25.39
CA ASN A 324 -24.92 -19.41 -24.48
C ASN A 324 -25.87 -20.59 -24.77
N ARG A 325 -25.33 -21.78 -25.04
CA ARG A 325 -26.08 -23.01 -25.34
C ARG A 325 -25.72 -24.13 -24.39
N THR A 326 -24.45 -24.26 -24.00
CA THR A 326 -24.00 -25.28 -23.05
C THR A 326 -24.32 -24.91 -21.61
N PHE A 327 -24.12 -23.65 -21.22
CA PHE A 327 -24.40 -23.19 -19.86
C PHE A 327 -25.64 -22.32 -19.81
N THR A 328 -26.42 -22.47 -18.75
CA THR A 328 -27.63 -21.67 -18.54
C THR A 328 -27.28 -20.24 -18.13
N SER A 329 -28.13 -19.28 -18.49
CA SER A 329 -27.92 -17.88 -18.10
C SER A 329 -27.88 -17.71 -16.58
N LYS A 330 -28.56 -18.59 -15.82
CA LYS A 330 -28.54 -18.59 -14.35
C LYS A 330 -27.17 -18.99 -13.79
N GLU A 331 -26.51 -20.00 -14.38
CA GLU A 331 -25.15 -20.39 -13.98
C GLU A 331 -24.16 -19.25 -14.22
N LEU A 332 -24.24 -18.60 -15.38
CA LEU A 332 -23.39 -17.45 -15.71
C LEU A 332 -23.64 -16.27 -14.77
N LYS A 333 -24.89 -15.95 -14.45
CA LYS A 333 -25.26 -14.91 -13.46
C LYS A 333 -24.67 -15.19 -12.08
N ASN A 334 -24.71 -16.44 -11.61
CA ASN A 334 -24.20 -16.81 -10.29
C ASN A 334 -22.67 -16.65 -10.15
N MET A 335 -21.93 -16.58 -11.27
CA MET A 335 -20.48 -16.34 -11.28
C MET A 335 -20.13 -14.85 -11.26
N MET A 336 -21.10 -13.98 -11.53
CA MET A 336 -20.92 -12.53 -11.52
C MET A 336 -21.02 -11.98 -10.11
N THR A 337 -20.26 -10.93 -9.85
CA THR A 337 -20.42 -10.10 -8.65
C THR A 337 -21.55 -9.10 -8.83
N THR A 338 -21.73 -8.65 -10.08
CA THR A 338 -22.83 -7.79 -10.51
C THR A 338 -24.13 -8.57 -10.46
N THR A 339 -25.11 -8.06 -9.72
CA THR A 339 -26.40 -8.71 -9.48
C THR A 339 -27.57 -7.83 -9.90
N GLU A 340 -28.69 -8.47 -10.24
CA GLU A 340 -29.98 -7.80 -10.43
C GLU A 340 -30.53 -7.29 -9.08
N TRP A 341 -31.43 -6.32 -9.15
CA TRP A 341 -32.14 -5.82 -7.98
C TRP A 341 -33.01 -6.90 -7.32
N GLY A 342 -32.87 -7.09 -6.00
CA GLY A 342 -33.58 -8.13 -5.24
C GLY A 342 -34.17 -7.67 -3.90
N ILE A 343 -34.90 -8.56 -3.22
CA ILE A 343 -35.70 -8.25 -2.01
C ILE A 343 -34.89 -7.74 -0.79
N PHE A 344 -33.58 -7.99 -0.74
CA PHE A 344 -32.67 -7.52 0.34
C PHE A 344 -31.80 -6.34 -0.06
N HIS A 345 -32.23 -5.54 -1.06
CA HIS A 345 -31.50 -4.37 -1.52
C HIS A 345 -31.23 -3.32 -0.42
N PHE A 346 -32.08 -3.24 0.61
CA PHE A 346 -31.89 -2.31 1.73
C PHE A 346 -30.66 -2.64 2.63
N LEU A 347 -30.12 -3.86 2.53
CA LEU A 347 -28.94 -4.32 3.28
C LEU A 347 -27.68 -4.43 2.41
N THR A 348 -27.80 -4.35 1.07
CA THR A 348 -26.71 -4.69 0.14
C THR A 348 -26.65 -3.74 -1.05
N ASP A 349 -25.46 -3.54 -1.63
CA ASP A 349 -25.23 -2.79 -2.88
C ASP A 349 -25.81 -3.50 -4.14
N SER A 350 -26.72 -4.47 -3.99
CA SER A 350 -27.27 -5.28 -5.08
C SER A 350 -28.01 -4.41 -6.11
N GLY A 351 -27.88 -4.71 -7.40
CA GLY A 351 -28.50 -3.92 -8.46
C GLY A 351 -27.78 -2.62 -8.84
N VAL A 352 -26.73 -2.18 -8.14
CA VAL A 352 -25.93 -1.00 -8.56
C VAL A 352 -24.91 -1.41 -9.61
N LEU A 353 -24.95 -0.78 -10.79
CA LEU A 353 -24.02 -1.06 -11.88
C LEU A 353 -22.65 -0.40 -11.66
N LYS A 354 -21.63 -1.22 -11.43
CA LYS A 354 -20.22 -0.80 -11.41
C LYS A 354 -19.55 -1.30 -12.68
N LYS A 355 -19.21 -0.41 -13.62
CA LYS A 355 -18.70 -0.78 -14.97
C LYS A 355 -17.43 -1.62 -14.89
N ASP A 356 -16.48 -1.26 -14.04
CA ASP A 356 -15.23 -2.02 -13.86
C ASP A 356 -15.51 -3.43 -13.32
N GLN A 357 -16.45 -3.55 -12.39
CA GLN A 357 -16.86 -4.85 -11.86
C GLN A 357 -17.52 -5.71 -12.94
N LEU A 358 -18.39 -5.13 -13.76
CA LEU A 358 -19.03 -5.83 -14.86
C LEU A 358 -18.01 -6.31 -15.91
N LYS A 359 -17.01 -5.49 -16.24
CA LYS A 359 -15.91 -5.88 -17.13
C LYS A 359 -15.09 -7.05 -16.55
N GLN A 360 -14.81 -7.02 -15.25
CA GLN A 360 -14.19 -8.15 -14.56
C GLN A 360 -15.06 -9.40 -14.60
N ASP A 361 -16.38 -9.27 -14.40
CA ASP A 361 -17.32 -10.37 -14.44
C ASP A 361 -17.38 -11.00 -15.86
N VAL A 362 -17.37 -10.19 -16.93
CA VAL A 362 -17.24 -10.67 -18.32
C VAL A 362 -15.93 -11.43 -18.52
N GLY A 363 -14.81 -10.91 -17.98
CA GLY A 363 -13.52 -11.61 -18.00
C GLY A 363 -13.56 -12.96 -17.27
N LYS A 364 -14.25 -13.04 -16.12
CA LYS A 364 -14.46 -14.30 -15.38
C LYS A 364 -15.27 -15.30 -16.19
N ILE A 365 -16.34 -14.85 -16.86
CA ILE A 365 -17.16 -15.73 -17.72
C ILE A 365 -16.33 -16.23 -18.89
N ASN A 366 -15.54 -15.37 -19.54
CA ASN A 366 -14.65 -15.79 -20.62
C ASN A 366 -13.62 -16.83 -20.15
N ALA A 367 -13.01 -16.60 -18.98
CA ALA A 367 -12.12 -17.58 -18.37
C ALA A 367 -12.85 -18.90 -18.03
N PHE A 368 -14.08 -18.84 -17.53
CA PHE A 368 -14.90 -20.01 -17.23
C PHE A 368 -15.11 -20.88 -18.48
N TYR A 369 -15.46 -20.29 -19.62
CA TYR A 369 -15.59 -21.04 -20.88
C TYR A 369 -14.25 -21.69 -21.30
N LEU A 370 -13.15 -20.92 -21.27
CA LEU A 370 -11.81 -21.44 -21.58
C LEU A 370 -11.37 -22.58 -20.63
N ASN A 371 -11.81 -22.53 -19.38
CA ASN A 371 -11.54 -23.55 -18.36
C ASN A 371 -12.44 -24.80 -18.50
N ASN A 372 -13.48 -24.76 -19.33
CA ASN A 372 -14.41 -25.86 -19.58
C ASN A 372 -14.33 -26.41 -21.01
N GLY A 373 -13.18 -26.24 -21.67
CA GLY A 373 -12.89 -26.86 -22.97
C GLY A 373 -13.18 -26.00 -24.18
N PHE A 374 -13.72 -24.80 -24.03
CA PHE A 374 -14.09 -23.92 -25.14
C PHE A 374 -12.95 -23.00 -25.54
N ILE A 375 -11.91 -23.53 -26.20
CA ILE A 375 -10.67 -22.80 -26.53
C ILE A 375 -10.88 -21.58 -27.45
N ASN A 376 -11.98 -21.56 -28.20
CA ASN A 376 -12.35 -20.50 -29.13
C ASN A 376 -13.50 -19.62 -28.59
N ALA A 377 -13.85 -19.76 -27.31
CA ALA A 377 -14.89 -18.97 -26.71
C ALA A 377 -14.54 -17.48 -26.75
N LYS A 378 -15.55 -16.66 -27.04
CA LYS A 378 -15.46 -15.20 -26.98
C LYS A 378 -16.71 -14.67 -26.30
N VAL A 379 -16.51 -13.95 -25.20
CA VAL A 379 -17.57 -13.16 -24.55
C VAL A 379 -17.42 -11.72 -25.02
N GLY A 380 -18.47 -11.16 -25.61
CA GLY A 380 -18.51 -9.79 -26.10
C GLY A 380 -18.53 -8.77 -24.96
N GLU A 381 -18.20 -7.53 -25.30
CA GLU A 381 -18.34 -6.40 -24.37
C GLU A 381 -19.83 -6.24 -23.98
N PRO A 382 -20.12 -5.92 -22.71
CA PRO A 382 -21.49 -5.83 -22.23
C PRO A 382 -22.19 -4.59 -22.81
N GLU A 383 -23.35 -4.80 -23.42
CA GLU A 383 -24.22 -3.73 -23.89
C GLU A 383 -25.12 -3.26 -22.74
N ILE A 384 -25.03 -1.98 -22.37
CA ILE A 384 -25.78 -1.39 -21.26
C ILE A 384 -26.93 -0.57 -21.84
N ILE A 385 -28.14 -1.11 -21.77
CA ILE A 385 -29.38 -0.48 -22.24
C ILE A 385 -30.02 0.23 -21.05
N ARG A 386 -30.23 1.55 -21.19
CA ARG A 386 -30.83 2.40 -20.15
C ARG A 386 -32.27 2.70 -20.51
N GLU A 387 -33.20 2.29 -19.68
CA GLU A 387 -34.64 2.49 -19.84
C GLU A 387 -35.20 3.32 -18.68
N ARG A 388 -36.44 3.80 -18.79
CA ARG A 388 -37.10 4.55 -17.69
C ARG A 388 -37.24 3.72 -16.41
N GLU A 389 -37.35 2.40 -16.54
CA GLU A 389 -37.65 1.46 -15.45
C GLU A 389 -36.38 0.87 -14.80
N GLY A 390 -35.21 1.09 -15.40
CA GLY A 390 -33.91 0.62 -14.89
C GLY A 390 -32.89 0.35 -15.99
N ILE A 391 -31.90 -0.48 -15.67
CA ILE A 391 -30.80 -0.85 -16.57
C ILE A 391 -30.91 -2.32 -16.96
N THR A 392 -30.79 -2.61 -18.25
CA THR A 392 -30.64 -3.97 -18.79
C THR A 392 -29.22 -4.15 -19.30
N VAL A 393 -28.54 -5.19 -18.84
CA VAL A 393 -27.17 -5.54 -19.28
C VAL A 393 -27.26 -6.76 -20.18
N LYS A 394 -26.83 -6.63 -21.44
CA LYS A 394 -26.84 -7.71 -22.42
C LYS A 394 -25.41 -8.13 -22.75
N ILE A 395 -25.11 -9.42 -22.59
CA ILE A 395 -23.78 -10.00 -22.81
C ILE A 395 -23.90 -11.06 -23.91
N THR A 396 -23.17 -10.86 -25.01
CA THR A 396 -23.14 -11.83 -26.11
C THR A 396 -22.03 -12.85 -25.89
N VAL A 397 -22.30 -14.12 -26.16
CA VAL A 397 -21.37 -15.24 -25.95
C VAL A 397 -21.30 -16.06 -27.24
N SER A 398 -20.09 -16.24 -27.75
CA SER A 398 -19.78 -17.20 -28.81
C SER A 398 -18.98 -18.34 -28.20
N GLU A 399 -19.64 -19.45 -27.85
CA GLU A 399 -18.99 -20.57 -27.12
C GLU A 399 -17.92 -21.27 -27.96
N GLY A 400 -18.15 -21.46 -29.26
CA GLY A 400 -17.26 -22.27 -30.11
C GLY A 400 -17.40 -23.78 -29.83
N ARG A 401 -16.43 -24.58 -30.30
CA ARG A 401 -16.40 -26.03 -30.04
C ARG A 401 -15.75 -26.32 -28.69
N GLN A 402 -16.26 -27.34 -28.01
CA GLN A 402 -15.69 -27.86 -26.77
C GLN A 402 -14.67 -28.95 -27.08
N PHE A 403 -13.51 -28.91 -26.44
CA PHE A 403 -12.42 -29.86 -26.61
C PHE A 403 -12.14 -30.63 -25.31
N ARG A 404 -11.94 -31.94 -25.45
CA ARG A 404 -11.54 -32.84 -24.36
C ARG A 404 -10.02 -32.80 -24.14
N VAL A 405 -9.57 -33.22 -22.97
CA VAL A 405 -8.13 -33.40 -22.74
C VAL A 405 -7.64 -34.59 -23.56
N GLY A 406 -6.63 -34.38 -24.39
CA GLY A 406 -5.97 -35.41 -25.16
C GLY A 406 -4.77 -36.01 -24.42
N LYS A 407 -3.67 -36.19 -25.13
CA LYS A 407 -2.41 -36.71 -24.58
C LYS A 407 -1.70 -35.64 -23.75
N VAL A 408 -1.30 -36.00 -22.53
CA VAL A 408 -0.55 -35.12 -21.62
C VAL A 408 0.85 -35.71 -21.39
N ILE A 409 1.90 -34.96 -21.76
CA ILE A 409 3.30 -35.42 -21.69
C ILE A 409 4.18 -34.37 -21.02
N ILE A 410 5.24 -34.83 -20.36
CA ILE A 410 6.33 -33.99 -19.86
C ILE A 410 7.60 -34.37 -20.62
N THR A 411 8.29 -33.38 -21.20
CA THR A 411 9.54 -33.52 -21.94
C THR A 411 10.61 -32.56 -21.38
N GLY A 412 11.82 -32.57 -21.94
CA GLY A 412 12.93 -31.72 -21.47
C GLY A 412 13.76 -32.37 -20.36
N ASP A 413 14.36 -31.57 -19.48
CA ASP A 413 15.33 -31.99 -18.47
C ASP A 413 14.73 -32.93 -17.39
N GLU A 414 15.54 -33.87 -16.87
CA GLU A 414 15.10 -34.86 -15.87
C GLU A 414 15.26 -34.39 -14.43
N LEU A 415 14.18 -34.39 -13.65
CA LEU A 415 14.14 -34.04 -12.22
C LEU A 415 14.44 -35.25 -11.31
N LYS A 416 14.70 -35.01 -10.02
CA LYS A 416 14.85 -36.11 -9.04
C LYS A 416 13.57 -36.94 -8.92
N THR A 417 12.42 -36.29 -9.09
CA THR A 417 11.12 -36.97 -9.12
C THR A 417 10.88 -37.56 -10.52
N PRO A 418 10.56 -38.87 -10.64
CA PRO A 418 10.28 -39.49 -11.94
C PRO A 418 9.14 -38.80 -12.70
N ARG A 419 9.25 -38.72 -14.04
CA ARG A 419 8.23 -38.08 -14.89
C ARG A 419 6.83 -38.68 -14.69
N ALA A 420 6.72 -39.99 -14.45
CA ALA A 420 5.44 -40.67 -14.21
C ALA A 420 4.72 -40.13 -12.97
N ASP A 421 5.46 -39.88 -11.88
CA ASP A 421 4.91 -39.34 -10.64
C ASP A 421 4.49 -37.87 -10.79
N LEU A 422 5.29 -37.09 -11.54
CA LEU A 422 4.95 -35.71 -11.88
C LEU A 422 3.68 -35.65 -12.73
N GLN A 423 3.59 -36.49 -13.77
CA GLN A 423 2.41 -36.60 -14.64
C GLN A 423 1.15 -37.03 -13.87
N GLY A 424 1.29 -37.93 -12.89
CA GLY A 424 0.17 -38.38 -12.05
C GLY A 424 -0.42 -37.27 -11.17
N LYS A 425 0.36 -36.22 -10.86
CA LYS A 425 -0.05 -35.09 -10.03
C LYS A 425 -0.64 -33.91 -10.81
N LEU A 426 -0.46 -33.87 -12.13
CA LEU A 426 -1.01 -32.82 -13.00
C LEU A 426 -2.54 -32.75 -12.90
N GLN A 427 -3.07 -31.54 -12.72
CA GLN A 427 -4.49 -31.24 -12.62
C GLN A 427 -5.19 -31.45 -13.95
N ILE A 428 -4.57 -31.11 -15.08
CA ILE A 428 -5.20 -31.26 -16.39
C ILE A 428 -5.56 -32.73 -16.69
N LYS A 429 -4.77 -33.69 -16.18
CA LYS A 429 -5.02 -35.12 -16.36
C LYS A 429 -6.25 -35.63 -15.59
N LYS A 430 -6.72 -34.86 -14.61
CA LYS A 430 -7.92 -35.16 -13.81
C LYS A 430 -9.18 -34.49 -14.38
N LYS A 431 -9.06 -33.77 -15.50
CA LYS A 431 -10.15 -33.05 -16.15
C LYS A 431 -10.60 -33.80 -17.40
N ASP A 432 -11.91 -33.84 -17.63
CA ASP A 432 -12.48 -34.41 -18.85
C ASP A 432 -12.32 -33.48 -20.06
N PHE A 433 -12.37 -32.16 -19.81
CA PHE A 433 -12.28 -31.10 -20.80
C PHE A 433 -11.04 -30.24 -20.60
N TYR A 434 -10.56 -29.64 -21.70
CA TYR A 434 -9.42 -28.74 -21.63
C TYR A 434 -9.68 -27.60 -20.64
N ASP A 435 -8.76 -27.40 -19.71
CA ASP A 435 -8.89 -26.41 -18.63
C ASP A 435 -7.62 -25.56 -18.58
N ARG A 436 -7.73 -24.29 -19.04
CA ARG A 436 -6.59 -23.36 -19.08
C ARG A 436 -6.04 -23.07 -17.69
N GLU A 437 -6.89 -22.97 -16.67
CA GLU A 437 -6.46 -22.76 -15.29
C GLU A 437 -5.71 -23.97 -14.73
N ALA A 438 -6.15 -25.19 -15.07
CA ALA A 438 -5.42 -26.41 -14.72
C ALA A 438 -4.01 -26.41 -15.33
N ILE A 439 -3.83 -25.97 -16.58
CA ILE A 439 -2.51 -25.86 -17.23
C ILE A 439 -1.63 -24.83 -16.51
N ILE A 440 -2.16 -23.66 -16.16
CA ILE A 440 -1.40 -22.64 -15.41
C ILE A 440 -0.96 -23.19 -14.04
N LYS A 441 -1.85 -23.91 -13.34
CA LYS A 441 -1.52 -24.57 -12.06
C LYS A 441 -0.47 -25.66 -12.22
N ASP A 442 -0.54 -26.42 -13.31
CA ASP A 442 0.43 -27.46 -13.64
C ASP A 442 1.81 -26.87 -13.93
N MET A 443 1.88 -25.76 -14.69
CA MET A 443 3.12 -25.03 -14.91
C MET A 443 3.71 -24.52 -13.60
N ASP A 444 2.90 -23.91 -12.73
CA ASP A 444 3.37 -23.41 -11.42
C ASP A 444 3.83 -24.55 -10.51
N TYR A 445 3.14 -25.70 -10.51
CA TYR A 445 3.55 -26.90 -9.80
C TYR A 445 4.90 -27.44 -10.32
N LEU A 446 5.05 -27.62 -11.63
CA LEU A 446 6.30 -28.11 -12.23
C LEU A 446 7.45 -27.12 -12.00
N ALA A 447 7.20 -25.82 -12.11
CA ALA A 447 8.17 -24.77 -11.80
C ALA A 447 8.56 -24.81 -10.32
N GLN A 448 7.61 -24.99 -9.41
CA GLN A 448 7.86 -25.14 -7.97
C GLN A 448 8.74 -26.37 -7.70
N VAL A 449 8.46 -27.52 -8.32
CA VAL A 449 9.32 -28.72 -8.17
C VAL A 449 10.75 -28.45 -8.64
N CYS A 450 10.92 -27.79 -9.80
CA CYS A 450 12.25 -27.40 -10.30
C CYS A 450 12.94 -26.43 -9.33
N ASN A 451 12.22 -25.41 -8.89
CA ASN A 451 12.71 -24.41 -7.94
C ASN A 451 13.12 -25.04 -6.62
N ASP A 452 12.37 -26.03 -6.10
CA ASP A 452 12.65 -26.69 -4.84
C ASP A 452 13.87 -27.64 -4.90
N GLU A 453 14.26 -28.06 -6.11
CA GLU A 453 15.52 -28.75 -6.38
C GLU A 453 16.73 -27.80 -6.54
N GLY A 454 16.53 -26.48 -6.48
CA GLY A 454 17.59 -25.46 -6.61
C GLY A 454 17.60 -24.69 -7.92
N PHE A 455 16.70 -24.97 -8.86
CA PHE A 455 16.67 -24.35 -10.18
C PHE A 455 15.75 -23.13 -10.22
N ALA A 456 16.20 -21.99 -9.67
CA ALA A 456 15.36 -20.78 -9.53
C ALA A 456 14.84 -20.22 -10.86
N ASN A 457 15.64 -20.33 -11.93
CA ASN A 457 15.35 -19.77 -13.24
C ASN A 457 14.75 -20.78 -14.22
N ALA A 458 14.26 -21.92 -13.71
CA ALA A 458 13.65 -22.96 -14.53
C ALA A 458 12.47 -22.40 -15.34
N ASP A 459 12.38 -22.83 -16.59
CA ASP A 459 11.34 -22.40 -17.53
C ASP A 459 10.48 -23.61 -17.91
N ILE A 460 9.16 -23.44 -17.78
CA ILE A 460 8.17 -24.47 -18.10
C ILE A 460 7.30 -23.93 -19.22
N ALA A 461 7.50 -24.43 -20.44
CA ALA A 461 6.73 -23.98 -21.60
C ALA A 461 5.61 -24.99 -21.94
N PRO A 462 4.33 -24.60 -21.88
CA PRO A 462 3.24 -25.44 -22.35
C PRO A 462 3.12 -25.34 -23.88
N ARG A 463 3.01 -26.48 -24.55
CA ARG A 463 2.60 -26.57 -25.95
C ARG A 463 1.25 -27.25 -26.01
N THR A 464 0.25 -26.52 -26.52
CA THR A 464 -1.13 -27.01 -26.67
C THR A 464 -1.45 -27.15 -28.14
N GLU A 465 -1.81 -28.36 -28.56
CA GLU A 465 -2.12 -28.68 -29.96
C GLU A 465 -3.57 -29.16 -30.07
N PRO A 466 -4.49 -28.32 -30.59
CA PRO A 466 -5.87 -28.73 -30.85
C PRO A 466 -5.95 -29.72 -32.01
N GLN A 467 -6.62 -30.84 -31.76
CA GLN A 467 -6.93 -31.87 -32.75
C GLN A 467 -8.40 -31.76 -33.15
N ASP A 468 -8.68 -31.02 -34.22
CA ASP A 468 -10.06 -30.72 -34.65
C ASP A 468 -10.89 -31.95 -34.99
N LYS A 469 -10.26 -33.02 -35.50
CA LYS A 469 -10.94 -34.27 -35.89
C LYS A 469 -11.44 -35.07 -34.69
N THR A 470 -10.65 -35.13 -33.63
CA THR A 470 -10.96 -35.89 -32.40
C THR A 470 -11.58 -35.01 -31.32
N GLN A 471 -11.64 -33.69 -31.53
CA GLN A 471 -12.07 -32.69 -30.56
C GLN A 471 -11.31 -32.82 -29.24
N THR A 472 -10.01 -33.05 -29.33
CA THR A 472 -9.10 -33.14 -28.17
C THR A 472 -8.03 -32.06 -28.24
N VAL A 473 -7.45 -31.68 -27.11
CA VAL A 473 -6.24 -30.83 -27.06
C VAL A 473 -5.13 -31.61 -26.37
N ASP A 474 -4.05 -31.85 -27.10
CA ASP A 474 -2.84 -32.46 -26.55
C ASP A 474 -2.01 -31.39 -25.85
N VAL A 475 -1.45 -31.71 -24.68
CA VAL A 475 -0.68 -30.78 -23.85
C VAL A 475 0.68 -31.37 -23.54
N THR A 476 1.74 -30.71 -24.03
CA THR A 476 3.12 -31.08 -23.74
C THR A 476 3.78 -30.00 -22.90
N TYR A 477 4.31 -30.38 -21.73
CA TYR A 477 5.09 -29.49 -20.86
C TYR A 477 6.58 -29.74 -21.09
N GLU A 478 7.28 -28.73 -21.59
CA GLU A 478 8.73 -28.76 -21.81
C GLU A 478 9.46 -28.12 -20.61
N ILE A 479 10.28 -28.91 -19.90
CA ILE A 479 11.03 -28.47 -18.72
C ILE A 479 12.47 -28.08 -19.11
N ILE A 480 12.87 -26.86 -18.78
CA ILE A 480 14.24 -26.37 -18.95
C ILE A 480 14.76 -25.86 -17.60
N LYS A 481 15.67 -26.59 -16.95
CA LYS A 481 16.12 -26.32 -15.58
C LYS A 481 16.98 -25.07 -15.45
N LYS A 482 17.86 -24.83 -16.42
CA LYS A 482 18.99 -23.87 -16.31
C LYS A 482 19.92 -24.20 -15.12
N LYS A 483 20.73 -23.23 -14.66
CA LYS A 483 21.74 -23.42 -13.60
C LYS A 483 21.11 -23.49 -12.21
N LEU A 484 21.79 -24.20 -11.29
CA LEU A 484 21.49 -24.16 -9.85
C LEU A 484 21.76 -22.76 -9.29
N VAL A 485 20.91 -22.34 -8.35
CA VAL A 485 21.01 -21.05 -7.67
C VAL A 485 21.02 -21.27 -6.16
N TYR A 486 21.88 -20.53 -5.46
CA TYR A 486 21.97 -20.52 -4.00
C TYR A 486 21.55 -19.16 -3.44
N PHE A 487 21.00 -19.16 -2.23
CA PHE A 487 20.76 -17.94 -1.49
C PHE A 487 22.10 -17.38 -0.98
N ASN A 488 22.44 -16.17 -1.39
CA ASN A 488 23.70 -15.52 -1.00
C ASN A 488 23.52 -14.72 0.29
N ARG A 489 22.73 -13.65 0.27
CA ARG A 489 22.43 -12.84 1.47
C ARG A 489 20.93 -12.66 1.69
N ILE A 490 20.54 -12.61 2.96
CA ILE A 490 19.19 -12.27 3.39
C ILE A 490 19.24 -10.94 4.15
N ASN A 491 18.85 -9.87 3.45
CA ASN A 491 18.79 -8.52 3.98
C ASN A 491 17.37 -8.25 4.51
N ILE A 492 17.26 -7.82 5.76
CA ILE A 492 15.99 -7.45 6.39
C ILE A 492 16.02 -5.94 6.65
N THR A 493 15.01 -5.22 6.17
CA THR A 493 14.92 -3.76 6.36
C THR A 493 13.53 -3.32 6.80
N GLY A 494 13.44 -2.14 7.42
CA GLY A 494 12.18 -1.56 7.92
C GLY A 494 11.78 -2.03 9.33
N ASN A 495 12.51 -2.98 9.92
CA ASN A 495 12.34 -3.47 11.29
C ASN A 495 13.00 -2.54 12.33
N THR A 496 12.45 -1.33 12.50
CA THR A 496 13.02 -0.31 13.41
C THR A 496 12.88 -0.67 14.90
N LYS A 497 11.82 -1.38 15.27
CA LYS A 497 11.56 -1.82 16.65
C LYS A 497 11.85 -3.30 16.82
N THR A 498 11.41 -4.13 15.88
CA THR A 498 11.54 -5.58 15.87
C THR A 498 12.98 -5.96 15.59
N ARG A 499 13.58 -6.75 16.48
CA ARG A 499 14.95 -7.23 16.29
C ARG A 499 15.02 -8.14 15.06
N ASP A 500 16.08 -8.00 14.28
CA ASP A 500 16.33 -8.81 13.07
C ASP A 500 16.14 -10.32 13.33
N LYS A 501 16.68 -10.82 14.45
CA LYS A 501 16.55 -12.21 14.88
C LYS A 501 15.11 -12.73 14.94
N VAL A 502 14.14 -11.89 15.32
CA VAL A 502 12.72 -12.27 15.41
C VAL A 502 12.15 -12.58 14.03
N ILE A 503 12.59 -11.86 13.01
CA ILE A 503 12.22 -12.10 11.61
C ILE A 503 13.02 -13.30 11.08
N ARG A 504 14.34 -13.29 11.30
CA ARG A 504 15.26 -14.29 10.76
C ARG A 504 14.95 -15.72 11.20
N ARG A 505 14.53 -15.92 12.46
CA ARG A 505 14.17 -17.25 12.99
C ARG A 505 12.90 -17.85 12.39
N GLU A 506 12.04 -17.03 11.78
CA GLU A 506 10.83 -17.50 11.09
C GLU A 506 11.11 -17.88 9.62
N LEU A 507 12.33 -17.67 9.13
CA LEU A 507 12.74 -18.07 7.78
C LEU A 507 13.13 -19.55 7.75
N PHE A 508 12.58 -20.29 6.80
CA PHE A 508 12.92 -21.69 6.51
C PHE A 508 14.11 -21.83 5.56
N VAL A 509 14.56 -20.71 4.99
CA VAL A 509 15.77 -20.60 4.17
C VAL A 509 16.87 -19.91 4.98
N VAL A 510 18.11 -20.38 4.81
CA VAL A 510 19.30 -19.74 5.36
C VAL A 510 20.27 -19.37 4.24
N GLU A 511 21.20 -18.47 4.53
CA GLU A 511 22.26 -18.12 3.58
C GLU A 511 23.12 -19.35 3.27
N GLY A 512 23.39 -19.59 1.99
CA GLY A 512 24.07 -20.78 1.48
C GLY A 512 23.14 -21.94 1.09
N ASP A 513 21.85 -21.91 1.45
CA ASP A 513 20.89 -22.93 1.00
C ASP A 513 20.71 -22.87 -0.52
N LEU A 514 20.47 -24.03 -1.14
CA LEU A 514 19.91 -24.09 -2.49
C LEU A 514 18.58 -23.34 -2.53
N TYR A 515 18.33 -22.64 -3.65
CA TYR A 515 17.06 -21.97 -3.87
C TYR A 515 15.90 -22.96 -3.64
N ASN A 516 14.88 -22.53 -2.91
CA ASN A 516 13.71 -23.34 -2.65
C ASN A 516 12.49 -22.43 -2.48
N ARG A 517 11.54 -22.53 -3.41
CA ARG A 517 10.38 -21.62 -3.47
C ARG A 517 9.37 -21.97 -2.39
N THR A 518 9.22 -23.25 -2.04
CA THR A 518 8.33 -23.68 -0.95
C THR A 518 8.78 -23.12 0.39
N LYS A 519 10.06 -23.24 0.74
CA LYS A 519 10.62 -22.67 1.98
C LYS A 519 10.46 -21.14 2.02
N LEU A 520 10.65 -20.44 0.90
CA LEU A 520 10.41 -18.98 0.83
C LEU A 520 8.95 -18.63 1.11
N LYS A 521 8.01 -19.34 0.48
CA LYS A 521 6.58 -19.16 0.71
C LYS A 521 6.20 -19.44 2.16
N ASP A 522 6.72 -20.52 2.74
CA ASP A 522 6.48 -20.87 4.14
C ASP A 522 7.04 -19.80 5.09
N SER A 523 8.19 -19.20 4.74
CA SER A 523 8.81 -18.10 5.48
C SER A 523 7.93 -16.85 5.46
N TYR A 524 7.43 -16.47 4.28
CA TYR A 524 6.46 -15.37 4.13
C TYR A 524 5.20 -15.63 4.97
N MET A 525 4.64 -16.85 4.91
CA MET A 525 3.47 -17.22 5.70
C MET A 525 3.74 -17.22 7.21
N ALA A 526 4.93 -17.62 7.66
CA ALA A 526 5.33 -17.54 9.08
C ALA A 526 5.41 -16.09 9.56
N LEU A 527 6.07 -15.20 8.80
CA LEU A 527 6.15 -13.78 9.13
C LEU A 527 4.78 -13.10 9.16
N ASN A 528 3.91 -13.40 8.20
CA ASN A 528 2.55 -12.84 8.17
C ASN A 528 1.71 -13.31 9.38
N ARG A 529 1.94 -14.55 9.86
CA ARG A 529 1.28 -15.09 11.07
C ARG A 529 1.72 -14.38 12.36
N LEU A 530 2.90 -13.75 12.41
CA LEU A 530 3.31 -12.96 13.56
C LEU A 530 2.40 -11.75 13.80
N ARG A 531 1.80 -11.20 12.74
CA ARG A 531 0.98 -9.97 12.78
C ARG A 531 1.73 -8.74 13.33
N TYR A 532 3.06 -8.70 13.23
CA TYR A 532 3.87 -7.53 13.62
C TYR A 532 3.99 -6.48 12.51
N PHE A 533 3.68 -6.88 11.28
CA PHE A 533 3.86 -6.07 10.08
C PHE A 533 2.51 -5.80 9.40
N GLU A 534 2.38 -4.61 8.82
CA GLU A 534 1.28 -4.25 7.89
C GLU A 534 1.56 -4.80 6.50
N GLU A 535 2.82 -4.73 6.08
CA GLU A 535 3.30 -5.14 4.76
C GLU A 535 4.63 -5.89 4.90
N ILE A 536 4.78 -6.95 4.11
CA ILE A 536 5.99 -7.77 4.03
C ILE A 536 6.26 -7.97 2.54
N ASP A 537 7.35 -7.41 2.04
CA ASP A 537 7.74 -7.51 0.65
C ASP A 537 9.01 -8.34 0.51
N PHE A 538 8.90 -9.48 -0.17
CA PHE A 538 10.01 -10.39 -0.46
C PHE A 538 10.48 -10.12 -1.89
N GLN A 539 11.65 -9.51 -2.02
CA GLN A 539 12.27 -9.26 -3.31
C GLN A 539 13.48 -10.17 -3.49
N THR A 540 13.46 -11.03 -4.50
CA THR A 540 14.63 -11.78 -4.94
C THR A 540 15.37 -10.96 -5.98
N GLN A 541 16.64 -10.65 -5.72
CA GLN A 541 17.51 -9.95 -6.66
C GLN A 541 18.61 -10.90 -7.13
N LYS A 542 18.88 -10.89 -8.45
CA LYS A 542 20.01 -11.65 -8.99
C LYS A 542 21.29 -11.10 -8.36
N GLY A 543 22.11 -12.01 -7.82
CA GLY A 543 23.42 -11.67 -7.29
C GLY A 543 24.36 -11.24 -8.42
N ARG A 544 25.62 -10.93 -8.06
CA ARG A 544 26.67 -10.63 -9.04
C ARG A 544 26.96 -11.81 -9.99
N ASP A 545 26.68 -13.03 -9.54
CA ASP A 545 26.74 -14.28 -10.32
C ASP A 545 25.31 -14.78 -10.58
N GLU A 546 25.06 -15.34 -11.77
CA GLU A 546 23.80 -15.98 -12.14
C GLU A 546 23.43 -17.18 -11.24
N THR A 547 24.40 -17.76 -10.54
CA THR A 547 24.22 -18.86 -9.58
C THR A 547 23.89 -18.40 -8.16
N LEU A 548 23.84 -17.08 -7.92
CA LEU A 548 23.56 -16.52 -6.60
C LEU A 548 22.33 -15.60 -6.65
N THR A 549 21.55 -15.60 -5.58
CA THR A 549 20.40 -14.72 -5.41
C THR A 549 20.37 -14.15 -4.00
N ASP A 550 20.19 -12.84 -3.92
CA ASP A 550 19.97 -12.13 -2.66
C ASP A 550 18.46 -12.02 -2.41
N ILE A 551 18.06 -12.11 -1.14
CA ILE A 551 16.69 -11.90 -0.70
C ILE A 551 16.66 -10.61 0.12
N ASN A 552 15.88 -9.63 -0.34
CA ASN A 552 15.57 -8.43 0.42
C ASN A 552 14.16 -8.55 0.98
N ILE A 553 14.05 -8.59 2.30
CA ILE A 553 12.80 -8.65 3.05
C ILE A 553 12.55 -7.25 3.61
N ASN A 554 11.67 -6.50 2.96
CA ASN A 554 11.27 -5.17 3.42
C ASN A 554 9.99 -5.31 4.24
N VAL A 555 10.01 -4.89 5.50
CA VAL A 555 8.84 -4.95 6.38
C VAL A 555 8.38 -3.56 6.79
N LYS A 556 7.07 -3.37 6.86
CA LYS A 556 6.45 -2.18 7.44
C LYS A 556 5.83 -2.54 8.78
N GLU A 557 6.47 -2.13 9.86
CA GLU A 557 6.00 -2.41 11.22
C GLU A 557 4.69 -1.69 11.53
N LYS A 558 3.80 -2.34 12.29
CA LYS A 558 2.56 -1.75 12.80
C LYS A 558 2.49 -1.79 14.32
N ALA A 559 1.50 -1.12 14.89
CA ALA A 559 1.22 -1.22 16.31
C ALA A 559 0.83 -2.66 16.68
N THR A 560 1.55 -3.24 17.65
CA THR A 560 1.35 -4.61 18.14
C THR A 560 0.64 -4.66 19.50
N GLY A 561 0.31 -3.50 20.06
CA GLY A 561 -0.52 -3.37 21.25
C GLY A 561 -1.98 -3.61 20.90
N MET A 562 -2.66 -4.39 21.74
CA MET A 562 -4.06 -4.77 21.57
C MET A 562 -4.80 -4.56 22.88
N PHE A 563 -5.97 -3.94 22.79
CA PHE A 563 -6.92 -3.83 23.87
C PHE A 563 -8.20 -4.56 23.48
N SER A 564 -8.65 -5.48 24.32
CA SER A 564 -9.83 -6.31 24.10
C SER A 564 -10.82 -6.09 25.24
N LEU A 565 -12.08 -5.86 24.88
CA LEU A 565 -13.21 -5.85 25.80
C LEU A 565 -14.16 -6.98 25.43
N GLY A 566 -14.71 -7.66 26.42
CA GLY A 566 -15.71 -8.70 26.22
C GLY A 566 -16.75 -8.70 27.34
N ALA A 567 -17.92 -9.22 27.05
CA ALA A 567 -18.96 -9.47 28.04
C ALA A 567 -19.57 -10.86 27.84
N GLY A 568 -19.91 -11.56 28.92
CA GLY A 568 -20.51 -12.88 28.86
C GLY A 568 -21.54 -13.07 29.97
N TYR A 569 -22.44 -14.02 29.75
CA TYR A 569 -23.38 -14.49 30.75
C TYR A 569 -23.51 -16.00 30.65
N SER A 570 -23.25 -16.68 31.76
CA SER A 570 -23.51 -18.10 31.93
C SER A 570 -24.36 -18.33 33.16
N ALA A 571 -25.02 -19.49 33.22
CA ALA A 571 -25.80 -19.85 34.40
C ALA A 571 -24.93 -20.00 35.66
N LEU A 572 -23.66 -20.36 35.47
CA LEU A 572 -22.69 -20.60 36.54
C LEU A 572 -22.03 -19.30 37.02
N ASP A 573 -21.48 -18.51 36.09
CA ASP A 573 -20.66 -17.33 36.39
C ASP A 573 -21.45 -16.02 36.37
N GLN A 574 -22.74 -16.07 35.99
CA GLN A 574 -23.60 -14.90 35.78
C GLN A 574 -22.96 -13.90 34.79
N ALA A 575 -23.27 -12.61 34.92
CA ALA A 575 -22.70 -11.58 34.07
C ALA A 575 -21.21 -11.37 34.39
N VAL A 576 -20.35 -11.47 33.38
CA VAL A 576 -18.90 -11.28 33.46
C VAL A 576 -18.46 -10.26 32.43
N LEU A 577 -17.75 -9.24 32.87
CA LEU A 577 -17.02 -8.30 32.03
C LEU A 577 -15.56 -8.76 31.93
N SER A 578 -15.01 -8.78 30.73
CA SER A 578 -13.60 -9.09 30.47
C SER A 578 -12.90 -7.89 29.86
N ALA A 579 -11.74 -7.55 30.39
CA ALA A 579 -10.84 -6.55 29.82
C ALA A 579 -9.44 -7.15 29.72
N GLN A 580 -8.78 -6.96 28.59
CA GLN A 580 -7.41 -7.40 28.37
C GLN A 580 -6.61 -6.31 27.67
N VAL A 581 -5.42 -6.04 28.20
CA VAL A 581 -4.38 -5.29 27.50
C VAL A 581 -3.23 -6.24 27.20
N SER A 582 -2.81 -6.31 25.94
CA SER A 582 -1.71 -7.15 25.50
C SER A 582 -0.76 -6.35 24.63
N GLN A 583 0.53 -6.49 24.90
CA GLN A 583 1.59 -6.00 24.05
C GLN A 583 2.28 -7.20 23.41
N GLN A 584 1.98 -7.45 22.13
CA GLN A 584 2.74 -8.40 21.33
C GLN A 584 4.07 -7.78 20.90
N ASN A 585 5.07 -8.61 20.61
CA ASN A 585 6.40 -8.18 20.23
C ASN A 585 7.01 -7.17 21.22
N LEU A 586 6.89 -7.45 22.52
CA LEU A 586 7.37 -6.59 23.60
C LEU A 586 8.85 -6.25 23.38
N PHE A 587 9.15 -4.95 23.36
CA PHE A 587 10.50 -4.41 23.08
C PHE A 587 11.17 -4.94 21.80
N GLY A 588 10.36 -5.38 20.82
CA GLY A 588 10.86 -5.94 19.56
C GLY A 588 11.45 -7.35 19.67
N ARG A 589 11.16 -8.09 20.75
CA ARG A 589 11.75 -9.43 21.01
C ARG A 589 10.87 -10.60 20.57
N GLY A 590 9.70 -10.34 19.99
CA GLY A 590 8.69 -11.36 19.69
C GLY A 590 8.00 -11.96 20.93
N GLN A 591 8.26 -11.39 22.11
CA GLN A 591 7.64 -11.76 23.38
C GLN A 591 6.25 -11.14 23.49
N THR A 592 5.36 -11.76 24.25
CA THR A 592 4.02 -11.20 24.53
C THR A 592 3.83 -11.03 26.02
N LEU A 593 3.41 -9.84 26.43
CA LEU A 593 2.94 -9.57 27.79
C LEU A 593 1.46 -9.24 27.73
N SER A 594 0.65 -9.84 28.58
CA SER A 594 -0.77 -9.54 28.67
C SER A 594 -1.25 -9.49 30.11
N LEU A 595 -2.08 -8.50 30.41
CA LEU A 595 -2.84 -8.40 31.64
C LEU A 595 -4.32 -8.58 31.29
N LYS A 596 -4.97 -9.56 31.91
CA LYS A 596 -6.38 -9.87 31.76
C LYS A 596 -7.11 -9.72 33.09
N ALA A 597 -8.27 -9.09 33.07
CA ALA A 597 -9.20 -8.99 34.18
C ALA A 597 -10.57 -9.51 33.73
N ASN A 598 -11.10 -10.51 34.42
CA ASN A 598 -12.50 -10.91 34.32
C ASN A 598 -13.18 -10.54 35.62
N ILE A 599 -14.24 -9.74 35.57
CA ILE A 599 -14.97 -9.24 36.73
C ILE A 599 -16.43 -9.64 36.57
N GLY A 600 -16.94 -10.41 37.52
CA GLY A 600 -18.34 -10.81 37.60
C GLY A 600 -18.80 -10.94 39.05
N SER A 601 -20.09 -11.13 39.26
CA SER A 601 -20.69 -11.21 40.60
C SER A 601 -20.25 -12.44 41.40
N ARG A 602 -20.00 -13.58 40.73
CA ARG A 602 -19.59 -14.85 41.35
C ARG A 602 -18.13 -15.23 41.10
N PHE A 603 -17.42 -14.48 40.27
CA PHE A 603 -16.08 -14.81 39.81
C PHE A 603 -15.29 -13.56 39.45
N THR A 604 -14.08 -13.43 39.98
CA THR A 604 -13.12 -12.41 39.57
C THR A 604 -11.77 -13.08 39.33
N LEU A 605 -11.14 -12.81 38.18
CA LEU A 605 -9.82 -13.33 37.81
C LEU A 605 -8.95 -12.20 37.28
N TYR A 606 -7.80 -11.99 37.92
CA TYR A 606 -6.69 -11.21 37.39
C TYR A 606 -5.59 -12.17 36.95
N ASP A 607 -5.11 -12.03 35.73
CA ASP A 607 -4.07 -12.87 35.13
C ASP A 607 -3.02 -11.99 34.44
N LEU A 608 -1.77 -12.09 34.88
CA LEU A 608 -0.62 -11.51 34.22
C LEU A 608 0.16 -12.64 33.55
N SER A 609 0.26 -12.59 32.23
CA SER A 609 0.87 -13.63 31.41
C SER A 609 2.02 -13.08 30.56
N PHE A 610 3.15 -13.77 30.58
CA PHE A 610 4.32 -13.51 29.74
C PHE A 610 4.63 -14.75 28.89
N ALA A 611 4.77 -14.56 27.58
CA ALA A 611 5.08 -15.62 26.64
C ALA A 611 6.36 -15.32 25.85
N GLU A 612 7.29 -16.28 25.84
CA GLU A 612 8.51 -16.33 25.02
C GLU A 612 8.38 -17.50 24.02
N PRO A 613 8.11 -17.24 22.73
CA PRO A 613 7.89 -18.33 21.76
C PRO A 613 9.14 -19.12 21.39
N TRP A 614 10.35 -18.57 21.61
CA TRP A 614 11.63 -19.20 21.26
C TRP A 614 12.64 -19.13 22.42
N LEU A 615 12.33 -19.78 23.55
CA LEU A 615 13.22 -19.79 24.70
C LEU A 615 14.55 -20.47 24.34
N PHE A 616 15.68 -19.86 24.70
CA PHE A 616 17.03 -20.32 24.34
C PHE A 616 17.28 -20.45 22.82
N ASP A 617 16.55 -19.69 22.00
CA ASP A 617 16.65 -19.69 20.53
C ASP A 617 16.29 -21.01 19.84
N ILE A 618 15.68 -21.92 20.58
CA ILE A 618 15.01 -23.10 20.06
C ILE A 618 13.51 -22.82 20.01
N PRO A 619 12.71 -23.52 19.17
CA PRO A 619 11.26 -23.34 19.09
C PRO A 619 10.53 -23.92 20.32
N LEU A 620 11.08 -23.70 21.51
CA LEU A 620 10.53 -24.02 22.81
C LEU A 620 9.67 -22.84 23.28
N ARG A 621 8.37 -22.98 23.12
CA ARG A 621 7.38 -22.00 23.53
C ARG A 621 7.25 -22.03 25.04
N SER A 622 7.43 -20.90 25.69
CA SER A 622 7.40 -20.79 27.14
C SER A 622 6.35 -19.76 27.55
N LYS A 623 5.47 -20.14 28.45
CA LYS A 623 4.44 -19.26 29.03
C LYS A 623 4.63 -19.23 30.54
N PHE A 624 4.51 -18.06 31.13
CA PHE A 624 4.58 -17.81 32.56
C PHE A 624 3.34 -17.01 32.95
N ASP A 625 2.60 -17.52 33.92
CA ASP A 625 1.32 -16.96 34.34
C ASP A 625 1.35 -16.74 35.85
N ILE A 626 0.87 -15.59 36.29
CA ILE A 626 0.57 -15.31 37.69
C ILE A 626 -0.88 -14.88 37.75
N TRP A 627 -1.66 -15.56 38.58
CA TRP A 627 -3.08 -15.27 38.70
C TRP A 627 -3.51 -15.05 40.15
N ASN A 628 -4.60 -14.30 40.27
CA ASN A 628 -5.40 -14.17 41.48
C ASN A 628 -6.88 -14.37 41.09
N LEU A 629 -7.51 -15.34 41.74
CA LEU A 629 -8.85 -15.81 41.48
C LEU A 629 -9.67 -15.74 42.77
N TYR A 630 -10.81 -15.06 42.70
CA TYR A 630 -11.88 -15.14 43.68
C TYR A 630 -13.08 -15.83 43.02
N ARG A 631 -13.66 -16.84 43.68
CA ARG A 631 -14.86 -17.51 43.22
C ARG A 631 -15.82 -17.78 44.37
N GLU A 632 -17.09 -17.47 44.14
CA GLU A 632 -18.18 -17.76 45.07
C GLU A 632 -18.99 -18.95 44.55
N TYR A 633 -18.89 -20.07 45.26
CA TYR A 633 -19.75 -21.23 45.07
C TYR A 633 -20.98 -21.11 45.97
N ASP A 634 -22.02 -21.90 45.69
CA ASP A 634 -23.26 -21.82 46.46
C ASP A 634 -23.07 -22.14 47.97
N ALA A 635 -22.04 -22.92 48.32
CA ALA A 635 -21.80 -23.38 49.69
C ALA A 635 -20.53 -22.82 50.36
N TYR A 636 -19.62 -22.20 49.60
CA TYR A 636 -18.33 -21.70 50.09
C TYR A 636 -17.71 -20.68 49.14
N LYS A 637 -16.68 -19.95 49.60
CA LYS A 637 -15.84 -19.08 48.76
C LYS A 637 -14.43 -19.62 48.64
N LEU A 638 -13.83 -19.40 47.47
CA LEU A 638 -12.48 -19.80 47.12
C LEU A 638 -11.65 -18.59 46.73
N ASP A 639 -10.56 -18.36 47.47
CA ASP A 639 -9.46 -17.50 47.02
C ASP A 639 -8.32 -18.39 46.53
N SER A 640 -7.89 -18.20 45.28
CA SER A 640 -6.76 -18.92 44.70
C SER A 640 -5.76 -17.95 44.12
N SER A 641 -4.50 -18.08 44.50
CA SER A 641 -3.39 -17.33 43.89
C SER A 641 -2.28 -18.30 43.55
N GLY A 642 -1.66 -18.12 42.39
CA GLY A 642 -0.63 -19.05 41.97
C GLY A 642 0.24 -18.57 40.84
N PHE A 643 1.20 -19.42 40.54
CA PHE A 643 2.16 -19.30 39.45
C PHE A 643 2.10 -20.56 38.58
N GLY A 644 2.19 -20.35 37.28
CA GLY A 644 2.16 -21.41 36.30
C GLY A 644 3.25 -21.18 35.27
N THR A 645 3.88 -22.25 34.82
CA THR A 645 4.74 -22.21 33.64
C THR A 645 4.45 -23.38 32.72
N VAL A 646 4.47 -23.14 31.41
CA VAL A 646 4.26 -24.17 30.39
C VAL A 646 5.33 -24.05 29.34
N LEU A 647 6.03 -25.15 29.09
CA LEU A 647 6.99 -25.34 28.01
C LEU A 647 6.34 -26.19 26.91
N GLY A 648 6.38 -25.75 25.67
CA GLY A 648 5.77 -26.42 24.52
C GLY A 648 6.75 -26.57 23.37
N TYR A 649 6.88 -27.78 22.83
CA TYR A 649 7.77 -28.08 21.71
C TYR A 649 7.01 -28.73 20.55
N PRO A 650 7.12 -28.20 19.31
CA PRO A 650 6.48 -28.80 18.15
C PRO A 650 7.20 -30.10 17.75
N LEU A 651 6.54 -31.23 17.97
CA LEU A 651 7.06 -32.57 17.65
C LEU A 651 6.87 -32.90 16.15
N SER A 652 5.82 -32.35 15.54
CA SER A 652 5.57 -32.41 14.09
C SER A 652 4.73 -31.22 13.64
N ARG A 653 4.41 -31.13 12.34
CA ARG A 653 3.56 -30.05 11.79
C ARG A 653 2.24 -29.86 12.52
N TYR A 654 1.65 -30.95 13.04
CA TYR A 654 0.34 -30.91 13.71
C TYR A 654 0.41 -31.32 15.18
N ILE A 655 1.54 -31.84 15.66
CA ILE A 655 1.67 -32.39 17.02
C ILE A 655 2.58 -31.50 17.86
N THR A 656 2.11 -31.07 19.02
CA THR A 656 2.90 -30.32 20.01
C THR A 656 2.83 -31.04 21.36
N GLY A 657 3.99 -31.21 21.99
CA GLY A 657 4.10 -31.69 23.37
C GLY A 657 4.29 -30.53 24.33
N TYR A 658 3.68 -30.60 25.50
CA TYR A 658 3.76 -29.59 26.55
C TYR A 658 4.13 -30.22 27.90
N VAL A 659 4.97 -29.52 28.64
CA VAL A 659 5.27 -29.77 30.05
C VAL A 659 4.85 -28.53 30.84
N GLY A 660 3.90 -28.68 31.76
CA GLY A 660 3.43 -27.63 32.63
C GLY A 660 3.86 -27.84 34.08
N TYR A 661 4.06 -26.76 34.81
CA TYR A 661 4.18 -26.75 36.27
C TYR A 661 3.23 -25.71 36.84
N ARG A 662 2.49 -26.08 37.89
CA ARG A 662 1.52 -25.23 38.57
C ARG A 662 1.81 -25.26 40.07
N LEU A 663 1.93 -24.07 40.66
CA LEU A 663 1.99 -23.87 42.11
C LEU A 663 0.85 -22.92 42.50
N SER A 664 -0.08 -23.36 43.33
CA SER A 664 -1.17 -22.54 43.83
C SER A 664 -1.34 -22.63 45.33
N THR A 665 -1.86 -21.54 45.88
CA THR A 665 -2.35 -21.46 47.24
C THR A 665 -3.84 -21.20 47.18
N ASP A 666 -4.61 -22.11 47.74
CA ASP A 666 -6.06 -22.17 47.63
C ASP A 666 -6.67 -22.11 49.04
N THR A 667 -7.50 -21.11 49.30
CA THR A 667 -8.14 -20.87 50.60
C THR A 667 -9.66 -21.02 50.48
N VAL A 668 -10.19 -22.03 51.15
CA VAL A 668 -11.63 -22.28 51.26
C VAL A 668 -12.14 -21.61 52.54
N LYS A 669 -13.07 -20.67 52.40
CA LYS A 669 -13.62 -19.86 53.50
C LYS A 669 -15.11 -19.60 53.32
N ASP A 670 -15.72 -18.93 54.31
CA ASP A 670 -17.15 -18.58 54.32
C ASP A 670 -18.06 -19.77 53.96
N ILE A 671 -17.82 -20.91 54.60
CA ILE A 671 -18.56 -22.16 54.36
C ILE A 671 -19.90 -22.08 55.09
N LEU A 672 -21.00 -22.38 54.39
CA LEU A 672 -22.33 -22.42 54.99
C LEU A 672 -22.44 -23.52 56.06
N ASP A 673 -23.19 -23.25 57.13
CA ASP A 673 -23.45 -24.25 58.17
C ASP A 673 -24.18 -25.48 57.64
N THR A 674 -24.95 -25.34 56.56
CA THR A 674 -25.64 -26.42 55.85
C THR A 674 -24.80 -27.10 54.77
N ALA A 675 -23.53 -26.69 54.59
CA ALA A 675 -22.66 -27.27 53.58
C ALA A 675 -22.31 -28.74 53.88
N SER A 676 -22.02 -29.48 52.81
CA SER A 676 -21.56 -30.86 52.88
C SER A 676 -20.35 -31.03 53.80
N LEU A 677 -20.27 -32.16 54.50
CA LEU A 677 -19.09 -32.51 55.31
C LEU A 677 -17.81 -32.55 54.46
N TYR A 678 -17.91 -32.94 53.18
CA TYR A 678 -16.78 -32.91 52.24
C TYR A 678 -16.20 -31.50 52.10
N ILE A 679 -17.05 -30.47 52.03
CA ILE A 679 -16.65 -29.07 51.91
C ILE A 679 -16.06 -28.58 53.24
N LYS A 680 -16.72 -28.89 54.36
CA LYS A 680 -16.26 -28.46 55.70
C LYS A 680 -14.87 -29.00 56.05
N LYS A 681 -14.54 -30.23 55.63
CA LYS A 681 -13.20 -30.82 55.83
C LYS A 681 -12.09 -30.08 55.08
N GLN A 682 -12.42 -29.36 54.03
CA GLN A 682 -11.45 -28.65 53.18
C GLN A 682 -11.27 -27.18 53.58
N ALA A 683 -11.85 -26.77 54.71
CA ALA A 683 -11.73 -25.41 55.23
C ALA A 683 -10.26 -25.01 55.47
N GLY A 684 -9.95 -23.76 55.17
CA GLY A 684 -8.62 -23.20 55.39
C GLY A 684 -7.77 -23.17 54.13
N LYS A 685 -6.47 -23.03 54.34
CA LYS A 685 -5.47 -22.77 53.29
C LYS A 685 -4.74 -24.05 52.94
N THR A 686 -4.63 -24.33 51.64
CA THR A 686 -3.88 -25.46 51.10
C THR A 686 -2.94 -25.00 50.00
N THR A 687 -1.82 -25.69 49.84
CA THR A 687 -0.85 -25.48 48.77
C THR A 687 -0.89 -26.66 47.81
N SER A 688 -1.07 -26.39 46.52
CA SER A 688 -1.06 -27.39 45.45
C SER A 688 0.15 -27.17 44.55
N SER A 689 0.92 -28.21 44.31
CA SER A 689 2.11 -28.20 43.45
C SER A 689 2.04 -29.41 42.51
N GLY A 690 1.99 -29.16 41.22
CA GLY A 690 1.72 -30.18 40.22
C GLY A 690 2.45 -29.98 38.90
N VAL A 691 2.80 -31.09 38.25
CA VAL A 691 3.38 -31.14 36.90
C VAL A 691 2.37 -31.75 35.95
N SER A 692 2.24 -31.19 34.75
CA SER A 692 1.41 -31.73 33.69
C SER A 692 2.20 -32.05 32.43
N LEU A 693 1.81 -33.13 31.75
CA LEU A 693 2.28 -33.53 30.44
C LEU A 693 1.07 -33.54 29.50
N THR A 694 1.14 -32.79 28.41
CA THR A 694 0.04 -32.72 27.43
C THR A 694 0.57 -32.93 26.02
N VAL A 695 -0.08 -33.78 25.24
CA VAL A 695 0.19 -33.93 23.81
C VAL A 695 -1.06 -33.52 23.05
N THR A 696 -0.92 -32.57 22.13
CA THR A 696 -2.01 -32.06 21.31
C THR A 696 -1.71 -32.28 19.84
N ARG A 697 -2.70 -32.79 19.10
CA ARG A 697 -2.72 -32.83 17.63
C ARG A 697 -3.81 -31.90 17.12
N ASP A 698 -3.45 -30.86 16.38
CA ASP A 698 -4.38 -29.90 15.79
C ASP A 698 -4.18 -29.81 14.27
N SER A 699 -5.19 -30.20 13.51
CA SER A 699 -5.22 -30.11 12.05
C SER A 699 -6.44 -29.32 11.55
N THR A 700 -6.99 -28.45 12.40
CA THR A 700 -8.12 -27.59 12.05
C THR A 700 -7.71 -26.47 11.08
N ASP A 701 -8.65 -26.04 10.24
CA ASP A 701 -8.47 -24.99 9.24
C ASP A 701 -8.57 -23.57 9.82
N ASP A 702 -9.44 -23.39 10.81
CA ASP A 702 -9.65 -22.12 11.51
C ASP A 702 -9.63 -22.35 13.02
N ALA A 703 -8.99 -21.46 13.78
CA ALA A 703 -8.77 -21.66 15.22
C ALA A 703 -10.02 -21.40 16.09
N MET A 704 -11.02 -20.69 15.59
CA MET A 704 -12.17 -20.21 16.37
C MET A 704 -13.49 -20.83 15.88
N PHE A 705 -13.72 -20.94 14.57
CA PHE A 705 -14.85 -21.70 13.99
C PHE A 705 -14.36 -22.69 12.92
N PRO A 706 -13.67 -23.77 13.30
CA PRO A 706 -13.23 -24.82 12.38
C PRO A 706 -14.36 -25.34 11.49
N SER A 707 -14.06 -25.61 10.23
CA SER A 707 -14.97 -26.25 9.29
C SER A 707 -14.51 -27.65 8.86
N THR A 708 -13.21 -27.93 8.99
CA THR A 708 -12.63 -29.23 8.66
C THR A 708 -11.47 -29.58 9.59
N GLY A 709 -11.17 -30.87 9.71
CA GLY A 709 -10.05 -31.38 10.50
C GLY A 709 -10.42 -31.79 11.91
N SER A 710 -9.41 -31.92 12.78
CA SER A 710 -9.62 -32.36 14.16
C SER A 710 -8.62 -31.77 15.14
N LYS A 711 -9.06 -31.64 16.39
CA LYS A 711 -8.27 -31.19 17.53
C LYS A 711 -8.37 -32.22 18.65
N ASN A 712 -7.25 -32.86 18.95
CA ASN A 712 -7.16 -33.96 19.90
C ASN A 712 -6.10 -33.63 20.95
N SER A 713 -6.38 -33.91 22.22
CA SER A 713 -5.47 -33.65 23.32
C SER A 713 -5.54 -34.77 24.34
N VAL A 714 -4.39 -35.21 24.83
CA VAL A 714 -4.25 -36.12 25.97
C VAL A 714 -3.38 -35.44 27.00
N SER A 715 -3.82 -35.45 28.26
CA SER A 715 -3.14 -34.79 29.37
C SER A 715 -3.03 -35.70 30.59
N LEU A 716 -1.88 -35.65 31.24
CA LEU A 716 -1.60 -36.22 32.55
C LEU A 716 -1.17 -35.09 33.47
N GLU A 717 -1.74 -34.99 34.66
CA GLU A 717 -1.33 -34.06 35.70
C GLU A 717 -1.10 -34.84 36.98
N TYR A 718 0.05 -34.63 37.62
CA TYR A 718 0.44 -35.25 38.87
C TYR A 718 0.75 -34.18 39.89
N THR A 719 0.06 -34.22 41.04
CA THR A 719 0.13 -33.25 42.11
C THR A 719 0.56 -33.93 43.41
N GLY A 720 1.43 -33.29 44.19
CA GLY A 720 1.95 -33.81 45.46
C GLY A 720 3.23 -34.65 45.32
N GLY A 721 3.49 -35.55 46.28
CA GLY A 721 4.66 -36.43 46.32
C GLY A 721 5.98 -35.67 46.32
N PRO A 722 6.89 -35.93 45.36
CA PRO A 722 8.16 -35.22 45.26
C PRO A 722 8.01 -33.72 44.97
N LEU A 723 6.82 -33.26 44.55
CA LEU A 723 6.52 -31.86 44.28
C LEU A 723 6.09 -31.08 45.53
N LEU A 724 5.95 -31.77 46.67
CA LEU A 724 5.44 -31.25 47.94
C LEU A 724 4.01 -30.68 47.83
N GLY A 725 3.52 -30.09 48.91
CA GLY A 725 2.17 -29.52 48.99
C GLY A 725 1.17 -30.36 49.81
N ASP A 726 0.05 -29.72 50.13
CA ASP A 726 -0.99 -30.27 51.00
C ASP A 726 -1.96 -31.18 50.24
N VAL A 727 -1.99 -31.06 48.91
CA VAL A 727 -2.88 -31.79 48.01
C VAL A 727 -2.09 -32.84 47.22
N ALA A 728 -2.64 -34.04 47.05
CA ALA A 728 -2.03 -35.07 46.19
C ALA A 728 -3.08 -35.83 45.37
N TYR A 729 -2.98 -35.76 44.04
CA TYR A 729 -3.84 -36.48 43.11
C TYR A 729 -3.15 -36.68 41.75
N THR A 730 -3.67 -37.61 40.97
CA THR A 730 -3.31 -37.77 39.55
C THR A 730 -4.54 -37.59 38.69
N ARG A 731 -4.48 -36.73 37.68
CA ARG A 731 -5.58 -36.44 36.74
C ARG A 731 -5.18 -36.85 35.33
N TYR A 732 -6.01 -37.69 34.72
CA TYR A 732 -5.92 -38.11 33.33
C TYR A 732 -7.07 -37.46 32.57
N GLY A 733 -6.77 -36.91 31.39
CA GLY A 733 -7.76 -36.28 30.54
C GLY A 733 -7.51 -36.57 29.07
N ALA A 734 -8.58 -36.76 28.31
CA ALA A 734 -8.51 -36.75 26.86
C ALA A 734 -9.70 -35.97 26.27
N THR A 735 -9.44 -35.24 25.19
CA THR A 735 -10.46 -34.51 24.43
C THR A 735 -10.21 -34.76 22.95
N SER A 736 -11.27 -35.01 22.19
CA SER A 736 -11.23 -35.24 20.75
C SER A 736 -12.36 -34.48 20.09
N SER A 737 -12.04 -33.57 19.16
CA SER A 737 -13.00 -32.76 18.40
C SER A 737 -12.78 -32.96 16.91
N TRP A 738 -13.83 -33.24 16.15
CA TRP A 738 -13.81 -33.50 14.71
C TRP A 738 -14.83 -32.64 14.00
N PHE A 739 -14.43 -32.09 12.85
CA PHE A 739 -15.25 -31.21 12.03
C PHE A 739 -15.29 -31.75 10.60
N PHE A 740 -16.49 -32.01 10.12
CA PHE A 740 -16.74 -32.58 8.80
C PHE A 740 -17.50 -31.55 7.96
N PRO A 741 -16.90 -31.01 6.88
CA PRO A 741 -17.60 -30.12 5.99
C PRO A 741 -18.66 -30.92 5.20
N LEU A 742 -19.85 -30.37 5.10
CA LEU A 742 -21.01 -30.91 4.38
C LEU A 742 -21.41 -29.94 3.25
N PRO A 743 -22.25 -30.36 2.29
CA PRO A 743 -22.74 -29.49 1.23
C PRO A 743 -23.38 -28.19 1.77
N LEU A 744 -23.46 -27.16 0.91
CA LEU A 744 -24.06 -25.85 1.24
C LEU A 744 -23.32 -25.05 2.33
N ASP A 745 -22.01 -25.23 2.46
CA ASP A 745 -21.15 -24.59 3.46
C ASP A 745 -21.57 -24.92 4.92
N THR A 746 -22.13 -26.11 5.13
CA THR A 746 -22.54 -26.59 6.45
C THR A 746 -21.46 -27.48 7.07
N VAL A 747 -21.45 -27.63 8.39
CA VAL A 747 -20.42 -28.40 9.12
C VAL A 747 -21.09 -29.27 10.17
N PHE A 748 -20.70 -30.54 10.21
CA PHE A 748 -21.03 -31.44 11.30
C PHE A 748 -19.85 -31.55 12.25
N GLY A 749 -20.05 -31.18 13.51
CA GLY A 749 -19.04 -31.18 14.55
C GLY A 749 -19.34 -32.21 15.64
N VAL A 750 -18.34 -32.94 16.09
CA VAL A 750 -18.45 -33.86 17.23
C VAL A 750 -17.27 -33.63 18.16
N ARG A 751 -17.54 -33.43 19.44
CA ARG A 751 -16.53 -33.32 20.49
C ARG A 751 -16.82 -34.33 21.59
N GLY A 752 -15.79 -35.05 22.04
CA GLY A 752 -15.82 -35.92 23.21
C GLY A 752 -14.76 -35.49 24.23
N ARG A 753 -15.10 -35.57 25.52
CA ARG A 753 -14.20 -35.35 26.66
C ARG A 753 -14.35 -36.48 27.66
N ILE A 754 -13.24 -37.06 28.07
CA ILE A 754 -13.16 -38.09 29.11
C ILE A 754 -12.11 -37.68 30.14
N GLY A 755 -12.40 -37.91 31.42
CA GLY A 755 -11.51 -37.58 32.52
C GLY A 755 -11.58 -38.60 33.64
N TYR A 756 -10.44 -38.86 34.26
CA TYR A 756 -10.30 -39.74 35.42
C TYR A 756 -9.32 -39.12 36.41
N MET A 757 -9.68 -39.10 37.69
CA MET A 757 -8.85 -38.60 38.79
C MET A 757 -8.71 -39.68 39.84
N THR A 758 -7.51 -39.81 40.39
CA THR A 758 -7.25 -40.65 41.56
C THR A 758 -6.62 -39.79 42.66
N ALA A 759 -7.15 -39.95 43.87
CA ALA A 759 -6.46 -39.49 45.07
C ALA A 759 -5.12 -40.21 45.21
N ASN A 760 -4.11 -39.51 45.70
CA ASN A 760 -2.80 -40.06 46.05
C ASN A 760 -2.55 -39.88 47.56
N GLU A 761 -1.60 -40.61 48.14
CA GLU A 761 -1.13 -40.41 49.53
C GLU A 761 -2.21 -40.48 50.62
N GLY A 762 -3.36 -41.11 50.34
CA GLY A 762 -4.50 -41.12 51.25
C GLY A 762 -5.18 -39.75 51.45
N LYS A 763 -4.82 -38.74 50.64
CA LYS A 763 -5.42 -37.40 50.65
C LYS A 763 -6.65 -37.36 49.76
N GLU A 764 -7.71 -36.66 50.18
CA GLU A 764 -8.89 -36.45 49.34
C GLU A 764 -8.61 -35.42 48.23
N VAL A 765 -9.18 -35.63 47.03
CA VAL A 765 -9.12 -34.63 45.95
C VAL A 765 -9.97 -33.41 46.34
N PRO A 766 -9.40 -32.19 46.33
CA PRO A 766 -10.15 -30.97 46.65
C PRO A 766 -11.35 -30.79 45.73
N ILE A 767 -12.48 -30.34 46.29
CA ILE A 767 -13.77 -30.25 45.60
C ILE A 767 -13.72 -29.26 44.45
N TYR A 768 -12.94 -28.20 44.56
CA TYR A 768 -12.72 -27.22 43.49
C TYR A 768 -11.83 -27.74 42.35
N GLU A 769 -11.13 -28.87 42.53
CA GLU A 769 -10.35 -29.56 41.48
C GLU A 769 -11.13 -30.73 40.84
N ARG A 770 -12.31 -31.11 41.37
CA ARG A 770 -13.13 -32.18 40.80
C ARG A 770 -13.82 -31.76 39.50
N TYR A 771 -14.34 -32.73 38.74
CA TYR A 771 -15.03 -32.46 37.49
C TYR A 771 -16.48 -32.01 37.71
N TYR A 772 -16.81 -30.87 37.11
CA TYR A 772 -18.18 -30.35 36.98
C TYR A 772 -18.51 -30.21 35.49
N LEU A 773 -19.76 -30.53 35.15
CA LEU A 773 -20.35 -30.23 33.85
C LEU A 773 -21.44 -29.18 33.98
N GLY A 774 -21.92 -28.66 32.86
CA GLY A 774 -22.86 -27.54 32.78
C GLY A 774 -22.26 -26.33 32.07
N GLY A 775 -23.15 -25.46 31.61
CA GLY A 775 -22.84 -24.20 30.93
C GLY A 775 -22.39 -24.33 29.48
N ILE A 776 -22.07 -23.19 28.89
CA ILE A 776 -21.88 -22.98 27.44
C ILE A 776 -20.76 -23.82 26.79
N ASN A 777 -19.89 -24.42 27.59
CA ASN A 777 -18.71 -25.18 27.17
C ASN A 777 -18.81 -26.71 27.40
N SER A 778 -19.91 -27.19 27.98
CA SER A 778 -20.13 -28.63 28.18
C SER A 778 -21.57 -29.09 27.96
N LEU A 779 -22.50 -28.86 28.90
CA LEU A 779 -23.90 -29.22 28.77
C LEU A 779 -24.74 -27.94 28.74
N ARG A 780 -24.93 -27.38 27.55
CA ARG A 780 -25.69 -26.13 27.37
C ARG A 780 -27.13 -26.32 27.84
N GLY A 781 -27.66 -25.36 28.58
CA GLY A 781 -28.99 -25.47 29.21
C GLY A 781 -28.97 -25.94 30.67
N LEU A 782 -27.92 -26.66 31.10
CA LEU A 782 -27.73 -27.07 32.49
C LEU A 782 -26.74 -26.14 33.19
N ARG A 783 -27.03 -25.78 34.45
CA ARG A 783 -26.12 -24.91 35.23
C ARG A 783 -24.90 -25.66 35.71
N GLU A 784 -25.12 -26.80 36.35
CA GLU A 784 -24.10 -27.60 37.00
C GLU A 784 -24.57 -29.06 37.11
N VAL A 785 -23.69 -30.00 36.79
CA VAL A 785 -23.95 -31.44 36.74
C VAL A 785 -22.78 -32.20 37.35
N GLY A 786 -23.09 -33.07 38.30
CA GLY A 786 -22.18 -34.02 38.93
C GLY A 786 -22.79 -34.71 40.14
N PRO A 787 -22.00 -35.50 40.88
CA PRO A 787 -22.42 -36.15 42.11
C PRO A 787 -22.93 -35.13 43.12
N LYS A 788 -24.02 -35.48 43.81
CA LYS A 788 -24.57 -34.68 44.90
C LYS A 788 -24.33 -35.40 46.22
N ASP A 789 -24.01 -34.64 47.26
CA ASP A 789 -24.01 -35.14 48.62
C ASP A 789 -25.45 -35.54 49.03
N PRO A 790 -25.72 -36.80 49.41
CA PRO A 790 -27.05 -37.26 49.79
C PRO A 790 -27.66 -36.48 50.96
N ALA A 791 -26.84 -35.96 51.88
CA ALA A 791 -27.32 -35.27 53.08
C ALA A 791 -27.75 -33.82 52.81
N THR A 792 -27.05 -33.14 51.90
CA THR A 792 -27.23 -31.69 51.66
C THR A 792 -27.79 -31.36 50.28
N GLY A 793 -27.78 -32.31 49.35
CA GLY A 793 -28.16 -32.11 47.95
C GLY A 793 -27.16 -31.25 47.14
N THR A 794 -26.05 -30.83 47.76
CA THR A 794 -25.00 -29.99 47.16
C THR A 794 -24.22 -30.78 46.12
N VAL A 795 -23.96 -30.21 44.94
CA VAL A 795 -23.08 -30.82 43.93
C VAL A 795 -21.63 -30.74 44.41
N ILE A 796 -20.94 -31.87 44.50
CA ILE A 796 -19.56 -31.98 45.02
C ILE A 796 -18.52 -32.30 43.94
N GLY A 797 -18.96 -32.48 42.68
CA GLY A 797 -18.08 -32.82 41.55
C GLY A 797 -17.60 -34.27 41.57
N GLY A 798 -17.29 -34.82 40.39
CA GLY A 798 -16.87 -36.21 40.21
C GLY A 798 -15.36 -36.39 40.03
N LEU A 799 -14.87 -37.59 40.31
CA LEU A 799 -13.51 -38.02 39.96
C LEU A 799 -13.43 -38.55 38.53
N THR A 800 -14.56 -38.94 37.94
CA THR A 800 -14.65 -39.31 36.53
C THR A 800 -15.57 -38.37 35.77
N LEU A 801 -15.32 -38.23 34.47
CA LEU A 801 -16.07 -37.35 33.59
C LEU A 801 -16.23 -38.01 32.22
N LEU A 802 -17.45 -37.95 31.66
CA LEU A 802 -17.70 -38.26 30.26
C LEU A 802 -18.67 -37.23 29.66
N ASN A 803 -18.31 -36.62 28.53
CA ASN A 803 -19.12 -35.60 27.87
C ASN A 803 -18.96 -35.67 26.35
N PHE A 804 -20.07 -35.50 25.63
CA PHE A 804 -20.14 -35.40 24.19
C PHE A 804 -20.96 -34.17 23.77
N ASN A 805 -20.49 -33.46 22.75
CA ASN A 805 -21.19 -32.37 22.09
C ASN A 805 -21.29 -32.71 20.60
N ILE A 806 -22.50 -32.72 20.06
CA ILE A 806 -22.78 -32.93 18.64
C ILE A 806 -23.39 -31.65 18.11
N GLU A 807 -22.83 -31.10 17.03
CA GLU A 807 -23.23 -29.81 16.47
C GLU A 807 -23.46 -29.92 14.96
N TYR A 808 -24.50 -29.25 14.49
CA TYR A 808 -24.73 -28.96 13.08
C TYR A 808 -24.70 -27.45 12.88
N ILE A 809 -23.71 -26.97 12.12
CA ILE A 809 -23.43 -25.56 11.92
C ILE A 809 -23.76 -25.19 10.47
N PHE A 810 -24.51 -24.13 10.26
CA PHE A 810 -24.95 -23.69 8.94
C PHE A 810 -24.84 -22.18 8.77
N PRO A 811 -24.63 -21.65 7.55
CA PRO A 811 -24.54 -20.21 7.36
C PRO A 811 -25.92 -19.55 7.49
N LEU A 812 -26.02 -18.49 8.30
CA LEU A 812 -27.22 -17.64 8.35
C LEU A 812 -27.08 -16.46 7.39
N VAL A 813 -25.96 -15.73 7.48
CA VAL A 813 -25.62 -14.61 6.59
C VAL A 813 -24.16 -14.74 6.18
N LYS A 814 -23.94 -15.33 4.98
CA LYS A 814 -22.59 -15.67 4.48
C LYS A 814 -21.66 -14.46 4.45
N ASN A 815 -22.12 -13.34 3.92
CA ASN A 815 -21.32 -12.12 3.76
C ASN A 815 -20.91 -11.49 5.10
N ALA A 816 -21.67 -11.75 6.17
CA ALA A 816 -21.40 -11.24 7.51
C ALA A 816 -20.66 -12.26 8.40
N GLY A 817 -20.38 -13.46 7.90
CA GLY A 817 -19.75 -14.53 8.68
C GLY A 817 -20.61 -15.05 9.84
N MET A 818 -21.93 -14.85 9.80
CA MET A 818 -22.84 -15.30 10.84
C MET A 818 -23.33 -16.73 10.56
N LYS A 819 -23.20 -17.60 11.56
CA LYS A 819 -23.53 -19.02 11.51
C LYS A 819 -24.62 -19.35 12.54
N GLY A 820 -25.55 -20.21 12.16
CA GLY A 820 -26.49 -20.86 13.05
C GLY A 820 -25.92 -22.20 13.52
N VAL A 821 -26.32 -22.64 14.70
CA VAL A 821 -25.94 -23.93 15.28
C VAL A 821 -27.18 -24.62 15.81
N VAL A 822 -27.32 -25.91 15.53
CA VAL A 822 -28.19 -26.83 16.27
C VAL A 822 -27.27 -27.80 17.00
N PHE A 823 -27.54 -28.09 18.27
CA PHE A 823 -26.69 -28.97 19.05
C PHE A 823 -27.47 -29.98 19.89
N PHE A 824 -26.78 -31.07 20.21
CA PHE A 824 -27.16 -32.06 21.20
C PHE A 824 -25.96 -32.33 22.09
N ASP A 825 -26.11 -32.12 23.39
CA ASP A 825 -25.07 -32.36 24.38
C ASP A 825 -25.49 -33.49 25.31
N THR A 826 -24.55 -34.35 25.68
CA THR A 826 -24.78 -35.41 26.66
C THR A 826 -23.56 -35.64 27.54
N GLY A 827 -23.75 -35.90 28.82
CA GLY A 827 -22.62 -36.12 29.73
C GLY A 827 -23.00 -36.15 31.19
N ASN A 828 -22.07 -36.63 32.01
CA ASN A 828 -22.14 -36.54 33.46
C ASN A 828 -20.72 -36.69 34.07
N SER A 829 -20.61 -36.43 35.36
CA SER A 829 -19.45 -36.77 36.18
C SER A 829 -19.89 -37.67 37.34
N TRP A 830 -19.00 -38.56 37.78
CA TRP A 830 -19.31 -39.54 38.83
C TRP A 830 -18.21 -39.58 39.89
N GLU A 831 -18.58 -40.00 41.11
CA GLU A 831 -17.60 -40.15 42.21
C GLU A 831 -16.59 -41.24 41.87
N ASN A 832 -17.03 -42.36 41.27
CA ASN A 832 -16.17 -43.48 40.87
C ASN A 832 -16.71 -44.20 39.61
N GLY A 833 -15.81 -44.58 38.70
CA GLY A 833 -16.13 -45.32 37.48
C GLY A 833 -16.93 -44.51 36.45
N TYR A 834 -17.28 -45.12 35.31
CA TYR A 834 -18.13 -44.50 34.29
C TYR A 834 -19.50 -45.18 34.30
N ARG A 835 -20.58 -44.39 34.28
CA ARG A 835 -21.97 -44.89 34.27
C ARG A 835 -22.77 -44.26 33.12
N PRO A 836 -22.52 -44.65 31.86
CA PRO A 836 -23.14 -44.03 30.68
C PRO A 836 -24.68 -43.98 30.71
N GLU A 837 -25.31 -44.89 31.45
CA GLU A 837 -26.75 -44.94 31.68
C GLU A 837 -27.33 -43.71 32.42
N ASP A 838 -26.52 -43.01 33.23
CA ASP A 838 -26.90 -41.81 34.02
C ASP A 838 -26.41 -40.52 33.35
N MET A 839 -26.27 -40.49 32.03
CA MET A 839 -25.88 -39.27 31.31
C MET A 839 -27.05 -38.29 31.16
N ARG A 840 -26.82 -37.03 31.51
CA ARG A 840 -27.75 -35.92 31.28
C ARG A 840 -27.74 -35.51 29.82
N LYS A 841 -28.88 -35.05 29.28
CA LYS A 841 -29.05 -34.77 27.84
C LYS A 841 -29.69 -33.40 27.63
N THR A 842 -29.11 -32.61 26.74
CA THR A 842 -29.67 -31.33 26.32
C THR A 842 -29.64 -31.19 24.81
N ALA A 843 -30.55 -30.40 24.26
CA ALA A 843 -30.56 -30.01 22.86
C ALA A 843 -30.91 -28.54 22.72
N GLY A 844 -30.47 -27.89 21.66
CA GLY A 844 -30.69 -26.47 21.52
C GLY A 844 -30.25 -25.87 20.21
N VAL A 845 -30.35 -24.55 20.16
CA VAL A 845 -29.98 -23.75 19.00
C VAL A 845 -29.12 -22.57 19.42
N GLY A 846 -28.29 -22.08 18.51
CA GLY A 846 -27.43 -20.95 18.77
C GLY A 846 -27.07 -20.15 17.53
N ILE A 847 -26.52 -18.96 17.76
CA ILE A 847 -25.98 -18.07 16.74
C ILE A 847 -24.51 -17.79 17.10
N ARG A 848 -23.63 -17.95 16.12
CA ARG A 848 -22.20 -17.64 16.22
C ARG A 848 -21.82 -16.59 15.18
N TRP A 849 -21.11 -15.55 15.60
CA TRP A 849 -20.75 -14.45 14.71
C TRP A 849 -19.36 -13.91 15.01
N TYR A 850 -18.50 -13.80 14.00
CA TYR A 850 -17.30 -12.96 14.08
C TYR A 850 -17.69 -11.49 13.90
N SER A 851 -18.05 -10.84 15.00
CA SER A 851 -18.33 -9.41 14.96
C SER A 851 -17.01 -8.60 14.92
N PRO A 852 -17.06 -7.32 14.51
CA PRO A 852 -15.90 -6.43 14.58
C PRO A 852 -15.30 -6.29 15.98
N ILE A 853 -16.07 -6.59 17.04
CA ILE A 853 -15.66 -6.51 18.44
C ILE A 853 -15.26 -7.88 19.03
N GLY A 854 -15.26 -8.95 18.22
CA GLY A 854 -14.84 -10.30 18.61
C GLY A 854 -15.91 -11.38 18.36
N PRO A 855 -15.59 -12.66 18.64
CA PRO A 855 -16.52 -13.77 18.45
C PRO A 855 -17.69 -13.66 19.44
N LEU A 856 -18.90 -13.79 18.92
CA LEU A 856 -20.14 -13.78 19.67
C LEU A 856 -20.79 -15.16 19.58
N ARG A 857 -21.21 -15.70 20.72
CA ARG A 857 -21.99 -16.94 20.83
C ARG A 857 -23.25 -16.63 21.63
N LEU A 858 -24.41 -16.92 21.05
CA LEU A 858 -25.71 -16.95 21.73
C LEU A 858 -26.18 -18.38 21.66
N GLU A 859 -26.46 -19.02 22.79
CA GLU A 859 -26.81 -20.43 22.85
C GLU A 859 -28.04 -20.58 23.75
N TRP A 860 -29.11 -21.17 23.22
CA TRP A 860 -30.29 -21.56 24.00
C TRP A 860 -30.35 -23.07 24.07
N GLY A 861 -30.24 -23.61 25.29
CA GLY A 861 -30.26 -25.04 25.57
C GLY A 861 -31.50 -25.46 26.33
N TYR A 862 -32.12 -26.55 25.89
CA TYR A 862 -33.28 -27.21 26.50
C TYR A 862 -32.87 -28.55 27.10
N VAL A 863 -33.31 -28.84 28.32
CA VAL A 863 -33.01 -30.07 29.05
C VAL A 863 -34.02 -31.15 28.66
N LEU A 864 -33.53 -32.26 28.09
CA LEU A 864 -34.39 -33.34 27.58
C LEU A 864 -34.86 -34.29 28.69
N ASP A 865 -34.09 -34.36 29.78
CA ASP A 865 -34.34 -35.17 30.97
C ASP A 865 -34.36 -34.30 32.24
N PRO A 866 -35.32 -33.36 32.39
CA PRO A 866 -35.35 -32.45 33.53
C PRO A 866 -35.60 -33.20 34.85
N ARG A 867 -34.85 -32.84 35.90
CA ARG A 867 -35.07 -33.34 37.26
C ARG A 867 -35.94 -32.37 38.07
N GLU A 868 -36.53 -32.83 39.18
CA GLU A 868 -37.31 -31.94 40.07
C GLU A 868 -36.48 -30.73 40.54
N ASN A 869 -37.11 -29.55 40.52
CA ASN A 869 -36.49 -28.25 40.86
C ASN A 869 -35.31 -27.83 39.95
N GLU A 870 -35.22 -28.36 38.73
CA GLU A 870 -34.25 -27.94 37.71
C GLU A 870 -34.91 -27.05 36.62
N SER A 871 -34.17 -26.08 36.10
CA SER A 871 -34.64 -25.26 34.97
C SER A 871 -34.74 -26.12 33.70
N THR A 872 -35.85 -26.02 32.97
CA THR A 872 -36.10 -26.78 31.74
C THR A 872 -35.33 -26.24 30.52
N SER A 873 -34.94 -24.96 30.55
CA SER A 873 -34.08 -24.36 29.53
C SER A 873 -33.27 -23.20 30.10
N ARG A 874 -32.19 -22.82 29.40
CA ARG A 874 -31.38 -21.63 29.71
C ARG A 874 -30.86 -20.97 28.45
N PHE A 875 -30.69 -19.65 28.54
CA PHE A 875 -30.02 -18.83 27.55
C PHE A 875 -28.64 -18.41 28.09
N GLU A 876 -27.61 -18.60 27.29
CA GLU A 876 -26.22 -18.25 27.63
C GLU A 876 -25.60 -17.48 26.47
N PHE A 877 -24.73 -16.53 26.78
CA PHE A 877 -24.01 -15.80 25.75
C PHE A 877 -22.58 -15.48 26.12
N SER A 878 -21.72 -15.31 25.11
CA SER A 878 -20.40 -14.74 25.25
C SER A 878 -20.07 -13.83 24.07
N ILE A 879 -19.39 -12.72 24.34
CA ILE A 879 -19.00 -11.71 23.36
C ILE A 879 -17.53 -11.35 23.57
N GLY A 880 -16.67 -11.66 22.61
CA GLY A 880 -15.22 -11.48 22.73
C GLY A 880 -14.51 -12.80 23.06
N MET A 881 -13.19 -12.74 23.26
CA MET A 881 -12.38 -13.94 23.53
C MET A 881 -12.53 -14.41 24.99
N PHE A 882 -13.68 -15.00 25.31
CA PHE A 882 -13.85 -15.87 26.47
C PHE A 882 -13.37 -17.27 26.08
N MET A 883 -12.20 -17.66 26.57
CA MET A 883 -11.75 -19.06 26.52
C MET A 883 -12.22 -19.77 27.77
#